data_AF-A0A957CRR3-F1
#
_entry.id   AF-A0A957CRR3-F1
#
_cell.length_a   1.000
_cell.length_b   1.000
_cell.length_c   1.000
_cell.angle_alpha   90.00
_cell.angle_beta   90.00
_cell.angle_gamma   90.00
#
_symmetry.space_group_name_H-M   'P 1'
#
loop_
_entity.id
_entity.type
_entity.pdbx_description
1 polymer ?
#
loop_
_entity_poly.entity_id
_entity_poly.type
_entity_poly.pdbx_seq_one_letter_code
_entity_poly.pdbx_strand_id
1 'polypeptide(L)'
;QLREPVPVLDLLRAYDGLILLGDPGSGKTTFMLYLALLLATGRADRVGSGSRLPLLLPLSAYANVLADRDVPLQEFIETYYRNLGIDLPLDIMLRETLARGGALLLLDGLDEVKSLSLRHLLVDRVMTFFAFQRQSGNKMVVTSRLIGYREVRPVLDGVAECMLVDFGDEQIRDFVERWTRTVAQAVQGTAEIAESDVQREAAGLLTAVFDNSGIRRLATNPLLLTILALMRRQNVSLPQRRVELYDHYVKILIKHWNLARGLDRPPQHDLDIVETTHVLAPLALWMQETKPGLGYVPEQMMLQELTAIFAAREQKNPVQAAQQFLQDARAYTGLLLERGPGIYGFLHRTFQEFFAAVAIVQKGQQTVGPIVKMMLAHLGDEAWHEVLRLAVAVLGIVQQRDEAAGEVIMQLLMRPEAVLGTAVLLAGDALLDLWPGGVPAACREVVMTALQETMHDEVRIKPLLRMHVGAALGRLDVPADGKTAVDPMLLCYVLGSPFWLGEDVYESHNTVLTYPYWISRYPITQGQFAEFVADGGYERANFWGEAVIVARWENGRVQDWSSRGWRNAPHDYGDPFRLPNHPVVGVTWYEALAFTRWLTERWQAVGWLPPGWQVALPSEIEWEKAARGGMHVPQEPVMVTAAQLRHEAWHTSVVQQNSYPKRPYPWG
;
A
#
# COMPACT_ATOMS: atom_id res chain seq x y z
N GLN A 1 -1.43 13.06 14.48
CA GLN A 1 -0.71 12.19 15.43
C GLN A 1 -0.73 10.77 14.88
N LEU A 2 0.45 10.17 14.66
CA LEU A 2 0.55 8.73 14.37
C LEU A 2 0.17 7.99 15.66
N ARG A 3 -0.85 7.13 15.56
CA ARG A 3 -1.32 6.30 16.68
C ARG A 3 -0.70 4.91 16.53
N GLU A 4 -0.56 4.20 17.64
CA GLU A 4 -0.17 2.78 17.60
C GLU A 4 -1.11 1.99 16.68
N PRO A 5 -0.60 0.94 16.00
CA PRO A 5 -1.46 -0.05 15.40
C PRO A 5 -2.43 -0.56 16.47
N VAL A 6 -3.71 -0.28 16.26
CA VAL A 6 -4.79 -0.77 17.13
C VAL A 6 -5.57 -1.84 16.39
N PRO A 7 -6.14 -2.83 17.10
CA PRO A 7 -7.05 -3.77 16.48
C PRO A 7 -8.20 -3.03 15.80
N VAL A 8 -8.47 -3.36 14.53
CA VAL A 8 -9.52 -2.72 13.73
C VAL A 8 -10.90 -2.85 14.38
N LEU A 9 -11.13 -3.95 15.11
CA LEU A 9 -12.37 -4.16 15.88
C LEU A 9 -12.56 -3.12 16.98
N ASP A 10 -11.49 -2.63 17.61
CA ASP A 10 -11.60 -1.61 18.66
C ASP A 10 -11.98 -0.25 18.07
N LEU A 11 -11.47 0.07 16.88
CA LEU A 11 -11.92 1.24 16.12
C LEU A 11 -13.39 1.14 15.73
N LEU A 12 -13.83 -0.03 15.24
CA LEU A 12 -15.25 -0.25 14.89
C LEU A 12 -16.17 -0.14 16.11
N ARG A 13 -15.68 -0.39 17.34
CA ARG A 13 -16.43 -0.16 18.58
C ARG A 13 -16.51 1.32 18.92
N ALA A 14 -15.38 2.03 18.82
CA ALA A 14 -15.25 3.43 19.22
C ALA A 14 -15.90 4.43 18.26
N TYR A 15 -16.02 4.10 16.97
CA TYR A 15 -16.51 5.02 15.93
C TYR A 15 -17.79 4.50 15.25
N ASP A 16 -18.59 5.40 14.71
CA ASP A 16 -19.81 5.04 13.96
C ASP A 16 -19.44 4.52 12.57
N GLY A 17 -18.48 5.19 11.93
CA GLY A 17 -17.96 4.83 10.62
C GLY A 17 -16.47 4.53 10.68
N LEU A 18 -16.02 3.63 9.80
CA LEU A 18 -14.62 3.30 9.62
C LEU A 18 -14.26 3.32 8.14
N ILE A 19 -13.15 3.95 7.79
CA ILE A 19 -12.53 3.85 6.47
C ILE A 19 -11.22 3.08 6.64
N LEU A 20 -11.16 1.93 5.99
CA LEU A 20 -10.08 0.96 6.07
C LEU A 20 -9.25 0.99 4.78
N LEU A 21 -8.08 1.62 4.85
CA LEU A 21 -7.13 1.71 3.75
C LEU A 21 -6.14 0.55 3.80
N GLY A 22 -5.56 0.18 2.65
CA GLY A 22 -4.48 -0.80 2.62
C GLY A 22 -4.15 -1.27 1.21
N ASP A 23 -3.00 -1.95 1.06
CA ASP A 23 -2.50 -2.41 -0.23
C ASP A 23 -3.25 -3.64 -0.77
N PRO A 24 -3.10 -4.02 -2.05
CA PRO A 24 -3.70 -5.24 -2.60
C PRO A 24 -3.28 -6.48 -1.79
N GLY A 25 -4.23 -7.33 -1.41
CA GLY A 25 -3.96 -8.54 -0.62
C GLY A 25 -3.79 -8.33 0.90
N SER A 26 -3.85 -7.08 1.40
CA SER A 26 -3.79 -6.77 2.85
C SER A 26 -4.93 -7.35 3.71
N GLY A 27 -5.97 -7.91 3.09
CA GLY A 27 -7.08 -8.55 3.80
C GLY A 27 -8.29 -7.65 4.09
N LYS A 28 -8.41 -6.48 3.46
CA LYS A 28 -9.57 -5.57 3.58
C LYS A 28 -10.92 -6.26 3.34
N THR A 29 -11.09 -6.86 2.15
CA THR A 29 -12.30 -7.61 1.80
C THR A 29 -12.50 -8.82 2.72
N THR A 30 -11.42 -9.53 3.06
CA THR A 30 -11.46 -10.65 4.02
C THR A 30 -11.96 -10.22 5.39
N PHE A 31 -11.56 -9.04 5.87
CA PHE A 31 -12.04 -8.47 7.12
C PHE A 31 -13.54 -8.14 7.05
N MET A 32 -14.03 -7.55 5.96
CA MET A 32 -15.47 -7.33 5.77
C MET A 32 -16.27 -8.63 5.74
N LEU A 33 -15.78 -9.64 5.01
CA LEU A 33 -16.39 -10.98 4.97
C LEU A 33 -16.39 -11.64 6.35
N TYR A 34 -15.30 -11.47 7.12
CA TYR A 34 -15.20 -11.96 8.48
C TYR A 34 -16.23 -11.29 9.41
N LEU A 35 -16.41 -9.96 9.32
CA LEU A 35 -17.45 -9.25 10.06
C LEU A 35 -18.85 -9.76 9.69
N ALA A 36 -19.15 -9.88 8.40
CA ALA A 36 -20.42 -10.39 7.92
C ALA A 36 -20.68 -11.82 8.43
N LEU A 37 -19.67 -12.70 8.37
CA LEU A 37 -19.75 -14.07 8.85
C LEU A 37 -20.00 -14.13 10.37
N LEU A 38 -19.28 -13.33 11.17
CA LEU A 38 -19.49 -13.29 12.62
C LEU A 38 -20.92 -12.87 12.98
N LEU A 39 -21.44 -11.83 12.32
CA LEU A 39 -22.79 -11.34 12.55
C LEU A 39 -23.86 -12.36 12.09
N ALA A 40 -23.70 -12.92 10.89
CA ALA A 40 -24.63 -13.91 10.33
C ALA A 40 -24.65 -15.22 11.14
N THR A 41 -23.55 -15.58 11.81
CA THR A 41 -23.45 -16.79 12.65
C THR A 41 -23.77 -16.53 14.13
N GLY A 42 -24.38 -15.39 14.46
CA GLY A 42 -24.79 -15.06 15.83
C GLY A 42 -23.65 -14.78 16.80
N ARG A 43 -22.43 -14.50 16.30
CA ARG A 43 -21.22 -14.21 17.10
C ARG A 43 -20.95 -12.71 17.20
N ALA A 44 -22.01 -11.91 17.32
CA ALA A 44 -21.95 -10.45 17.37
C ALA A 44 -21.09 -9.91 18.53
N ASP A 45 -21.00 -10.66 19.63
CA ASP A 45 -20.18 -10.31 20.81
C ASP A 45 -18.70 -10.14 20.46
N ARG A 46 -18.20 -10.91 19.48
CA ARG A 46 -16.80 -10.81 19.03
C ARG A 46 -16.53 -9.52 18.27
N VAL A 47 -17.52 -9.00 17.54
CA VAL A 47 -17.46 -7.69 16.89
C VAL A 47 -17.52 -6.58 17.95
N GLY A 48 -18.31 -6.79 19.00
CA GLY A 48 -18.47 -5.85 20.12
C GLY A 48 -19.28 -4.61 19.74
N SER A 49 -19.98 -4.65 18.61
CA SER A 49 -20.87 -3.57 18.18
C SER A 49 -22.35 -3.91 18.43
N GLY A 50 -22.70 -5.14 18.79
CA GLY A 50 -24.08 -5.62 18.94
C GLY A 50 -24.61 -6.29 17.68
N SER A 51 -25.77 -6.94 17.78
CA SER A 51 -26.37 -7.69 16.68
C SER A 51 -26.90 -6.74 15.60
N ARG A 52 -26.12 -6.56 14.53
CA ARG A 52 -26.51 -5.80 13.35
C ARG A 52 -26.60 -6.69 12.12
N LEU A 53 -27.50 -6.35 11.20
CA LEU A 53 -27.57 -6.93 9.86
C LEU A 53 -26.39 -6.40 9.02
N PRO A 54 -25.45 -7.27 8.59
CA PRO A 54 -24.38 -6.87 7.69
C PRO A 54 -24.92 -6.69 6.28
N LEU A 55 -24.66 -5.53 5.67
CA LEU A 55 -25.01 -5.21 4.29
C LEU A 55 -23.71 -5.03 3.48
N LEU A 56 -23.24 -6.10 2.85
CA LEU A 56 -21.99 -6.12 2.07
C LEU A 56 -22.22 -5.76 0.60
N LEU A 57 -21.56 -4.71 0.13
CA LEU A 57 -21.81 -4.12 -1.19
C LEU A 57 -20.51 -3.64 -1.82
N PRO A 58 -20.19 -4.03 -3.07
CA PRO A 58 -19.08 -3.43 -3.80
C PRO A 58 -19.45 -2.02 -4.27
N LEU A 59 -18.62 -1.03 -3.96
CA LEU A 59 -18.82 0.37 -4.35
C LEU A 59 -18.73 0.56 -5.87
N SER A 60 -17.94 -0.26 -6.55
CA SER A 60 -17.89 -0.29 -8.02
C SER A 60 -19.26 -0.63 -8.65
N ALA A 61 -20.07 -1.48 -8.01
CA ALA A 61 -21.43 -1.74 -8.49
C ALA A 61 -22.33 -0.52 -8.36
N TYR A 62 -22.24 0.22 -7.26
CA TYR A 62 -23.03 1.45 -7.08
C TYR A 62 -22.59 2.53 -8.06
N ALA A 63 -21.28 2.72 -8.22
CA ALA A 63 -20.71 3.66 -9.17
C ALA A 63 -21.21 3.43 -10.60
N ASN A 64 -21.26 2.17 -11.04
CA ASN A 64 -21.75 1.83 -12.37
C ASN A 64 -23.21 2.24 -12.58
N VAL A 65 -24.07 2.07 -11.56
CA VAL A 65 -25.46 2.54 -11.65
C VAL A 65 -25.52 4.07 -11.66
N LEU A 66 -24.72 4.73 -10.82
CA LEU A 66 -24.63 6.20 -10.74
C LEU A 66 -24.11 6.85 -12.03
N ALA A 67 -23.30 6.13 -12.81
CA ALA A 67 -22.82 6.61 -14.10
C ALA A 67 -23.95 6.77 -15.13
N ASP A 68 -24.96 5.90 -15.05
CA ASP A 68 -26.10 5.90 -15.98
C ASP A 68 -27.29 6.72 -15.45
N ARG A 69 -27.53 6.67 -14.13
CA ARG A 69 -28.65 7.34 -13.47
C ARG A 69 -28.36 7.68 -12.01
N ASP A 70 -28.80 8.85 -11.56
CA ASP A 70 -28.72 9.21 -10.14
C ASP A 70 -29.75 8.39 -9.34
N VAL A 71 -29.27 7.54 -8.43
CA VAL A 71 -30.09 6.60 -7.65
C VAL A 71 -29.66 6.65 -6.18
N PRO A 72 -30.61 6.79 -5.23
CA PRO A 72 -30.29 6.74 -3.80
C PRO A 72 -29.65 5.40 -3.40
N LEU A 73 -28.70 5.45 -2.46
CA LEU A 73 -27.99 4.24 -2.02
C LEU A 73 -28.95 3.14 -1.53
N GLN A 74 -30.02 3.49 -0.82
CA GLN A 74 -31.00 2.50 -0.35
C GLN A 74 -31.68 1.75 -1.51
N GLU A 75 -32.15 2.46 -2.54
CA GLU A 75 -32.78 1.84 -3.72
C GLU A 75 -31.78 0.96 -4.48
N PHE A 76 -30.53 1.40 -4.54
CA PHE A 76 -29.45 0.59 -5.10
C PHE A 76 -29.26 -0.72 -4.33
N ILE A 77 -29.24 -0.70 -2.99
CA ILE A 77 -29.09 -1.90 -2.15
C ILE A 77 -30.21 -2.90 -2.44
N GLU A 78 -31.45 -2.43 -2.49
CA GLU A 78 -32.63 -3.25 -2.79
C GLU A 78 -32.49 -3.93 -4.17
N THR A 79 -32.12 -3.14 -5.18
CA THR A 79 -31.93 -3.63 -6.55
C THR A 79 -30.76 -4.60 -6.67
N TYR A 80 -29.66 -4.31 -5.97
CA TYR A 80 -28.44 -5.11 -5.99
C TYR A 80 -28.71 -6.54 -5.51
N TYR A 81 -29.31 -6.70 -4.33
CA TYR A 81 -29.61 -8.01 -3.77
C TYR A 81 -30.72 -8.76 -4.53
N ARG A 82 -31.70 -8.03 -5.08
CA ARG A 82 -32.69 -8.64 -5.99
C ARG A 82 -32.04 -9.23 -7.23
N ASN A 83 -31.07 -8.53 -7.82
CA ASN A 83 -30.32 -9.01 -8.98
C ASN A 83 -29.39 -10.19 -8.65
N LEU A 84 -29.03 -10.39 -7.38
CA LEU A 84 -28.34 -11.59 -6.90
C LEU A 84 -29.28 -12.79 -6.69
N GLY A 85 -30.58 -12.63 -6.94
CA GLY A 85 -31.58 -13.69 -6.81
C GLY A 85 -32.21 -13.80 -5.42
N ILE A 86 -32.08 -12.77 -4.57
CA ILE A 86 -32.76 -12.74 -3.27
C ILE A 86 -34.22 -12.30 -3.45
N ASP A 87 -35.14 -13.27 -3.30
CA ASP A 87 -36.59 -13.06 -3.39
C ASP A 87 -37.19 -12.82 -1.99
N LEU A 88 -36.92 -11.65 -1.42
CA LEU A 88 -37.41 -11.20 -0.12
C LEU A 88 -37.97 -9.76 -0.24
N PRO A 89 -38.87 -9.32 0.68
CA PRO A 89 -39.36 -7.94 0.75
C PRO A 89 -38.28 -6.99 1.31
N LEU A 90 -37.17 -6.86 0.56
CA LEU A 90 -35.97 -6.17 0.98
C LEU A 90 -36.22 -4.69 1.29
N ASP A 91 -37.15 -4.05 0.60
CA ASP A 91 -37.52 -2.65 0.82
C ASP A 91 -38.03 -2.40 2.24
N ILE A 92 -38.96 -3.23 2.72
CA ILE A 92 -39.52 -3.13 4.08
C ILE A 92 -38.45 -3.51 5.09
N MET A 93 -37.77 -4.63 4.87
CA MET A 93 -36.75 -5.15 5.79
C MET A 93 -35.60 -4.16 5.98
N LEU A 94 -35.09 -3.57 4.90
CA LEU A 94 -34.00 -2.59 4.96
C LEU A 94 -34.46 -1.31 5.65
N ARG A 95 -35.65 -0.79 5.31
CA ARG A 95 -36.19 0.43 5.93
C ARG A 95 -36.36 0.28 7.44
N GLU A 96 -36.95 -0.82 7.90
CA GLU A 96 -37.12 -1.08 9.34
C GLU A 96 -35.79 -1.29 10.06
N THR A 97 -34.85 -2.01 9.43
CA THR A 97 -33.53 -2.27 10.01
C THR A 97 -32.75 -0.97 10.17
N LEU A 98 -32.73 -0.13 9.14
CA LEU A 98 -32.07 1.18 9.14
C LEU A 98 -32.72 2.11 10.18
N ALA A 99 -34.05 2.18 10.25
CA ALA A 99 -34.76 3.02 11.20
C ALA A 99 -34.44 2.68 12.68
N ARG A 100 -34.20 1.41 12.98
CA ARG A 100 -33.88 0.92 14.34
C ARG A 100 -32.39 0.92 14.67
N GLY A 101 -31.52 1.40 13.78
CA GLY A 101 -30.06 1.37 14.00
C GLY A 101 -29.42 -0.01 13.84
N GLY A 102 -30.14 -0.95 13.23
CA GLY A 102 -29.78 -2.36 13.18
C GLY A 102 -28.84 -2.73 12.04
N ALA A 103 -28.34 -1.79 11.23
CA ALA A 103 -27.54 -2.09 10.04
C ALA A 103 -26.03 -1.80 10.24
N LEU A 104 -25.19 -2.69 9.72
CA LEU A 104 -23.77 -2.47 9.48
C LEU A 104 -23.52 -2.45 7.96
N LEU A 105 -23.29 -1.26 7.40
CA LEU A 105 -22.96 -1.08 5.99
C LEU A 105 -21.50 -1.47 5.76
N LEU A 106 -21.23 -2.44 4.90
CA LEU A 106 -19.89 -2.89 4.52
C LEU A 106 -19.69 -2.57 3.03
N LEU A 107 -19.02 -1.46 2.74
CA LEU A 107 -18.88 -0.90 1.39
C LEU A 107 -17.46 -1.15 0.86
N ASP A 108 -17.31 -2.13 -0.03
CA ASP A 108 -15.99 -2.62 -0.46
C ASP A 108 -15.48 -1.91 -1.73
N GLY A 109 -14.21 -1.51 -1.74
CA GLY A 109 -13.46 -1.17 -2.96
C GLY A 109 -13.74 0.21 -3.56
N LEU A 110 -13.60 1.30 -2.79
CA LEU A 110 -13.73 2.66 -3.33
C LEU A 110 -12.71 2.98 -4.45
N ASP A 111 -11.52 2.37 -4.42
CA ASP A 111 -10.46 2.53 -5.43
C ASP A 111 -10.84 1.99 -6.81
N GLU A 112 -11.92 1.23 -6.89
CA GLU A 112 -12.36 0.56 -8.11
C GLU A 112 -13.16 1.46 -9.06
N VAL A 113 -13.52 2.65 -8.61
CA VAL A 113 -14.31 3.61 -9.39
C VAL A 113 -13.38 4.39 -10.31
N LYS A 114 -13.46 4.16 -11.64
CA LYS A 114 -12.56 4.76 -12.65
C LYS A 114 -12.51 6.30 -12.61
N SER A 115 -13.67 6.93 -12.70
CA SER A 115 -13.76 8.37 -12.90
C SER A 115 -13.65 9.10 -11.56
N LEU A 116 -12.72 10.04 -11.44
CA LEU A 116 -12.57 10.88 -10.26
C LEU A 116 -13.88 11.63 -9.93
N SER A 117 -14.55 12.19 -10.94
CA SER A 117 -15.83 12.90 -10.72
C SER A 117 -16.94 11.97 -10.25
N LEU A 118 -17.00 10.75 -10.79
CA LEU A 118 -17.95 9.72 -10.34
C LEU A 118 -17.62 9.26 -8.92
N ARG A 119 -16.34 9.19 -8.57
CA ARG A 119 -15.87 8.84 -7.23
C ARG A 119 -16.24 9.93 -6.22
N HIS A 120 -16.10 11.21 -6.57
CA HIS A 120 -16.61 12.32 -5.75
C HIS A 120 -18.12 12.20 -5.53
N LEU A 121 -18.89 11.98 -6.60
CA LEU A 121 -20.34 11.80 -6.51
C LEU A 121 -20.72 10.61 -5.61
N LEU A 122 -20.05 9.47 -5.80
CA LEU A 122 -20.29 8.28 -5.00
C LEU A 122 -19.97 8.51 -3.52
N VAL A 123 -18.83 9.14 -3.21
CA VAL A 123 -18.47 9.45 -1.82
C VAL A 123 -19.49 10.42 -1.21
N ASP A 124 -19.89 11.45 -1.94
CA ASP A 124 -20.94 12.39 -1.50
C ASP A 124 -22.25 11.67 -1.17
N ARG A 125 -22.73 10.80 -2.06
CA ARG A 125 -23.96 10.01 -1.87
C ARG A 125 -23.85 9.06 -0.68
N VAL A 126 -22.75 8.32 -0.55
CA VAL A 126 -22.50 7.38 0.55
C VAL A 126 -22.42 8.12 1.89
N MET A 127 -21.67 9.21 1.96
CA MET A 127 -21.45 9.95 3.19
C MET A 127 -22.70 10.73 3.61
N THR A 128 -23.43 11.32 2.67
CA THR A 128 -24.72 11.97 2.93
C THR A 128 -25.73 10.97 3.49
N PHE A 129 -25.83 9.79 2.87
CA PHE A 129 -26.67 8.71 3.37
C PHE A 129 -26.25 8.29 4.79
N PHE A 130 -24.97 8.04 5.01
CA PHE A 130 -24.47 7.59 6.31
C PHE A 130 -24.63 8.65 7.42
N ALA A 131 -24.46 9.93 7.11
CA ALA A 131 -24.63 11.03 8.05
C ALA A 131 -26.05 11.06 8.66
N PHE A 132 -27.06 10.65 7.89
CA PHE A 132 -28.43 10.46 8.39
C PHE A 132 -28.56 9.13 9.15
N GLN A 133 -28.10 8.01 8.57
CA GLN A 133 -28.32 6.69 9.16
C GLN A 133 -27.60 6.48 10.50
N ARG A 134 -26.45 7.13 10.72
CA ARG A 134 -25.71 7.02 11.98
C ARG A 134 -26.48 7.57 13.18
N GLN A 135 -27.40 8.52 12.98
CA GLN A 135 -28.22 9.10 14.05
C GLN A 135 -29.11 8.06 14.73
N SER A 136 -29.52 7.03 13.99
CA SER A 136 -30.31 5.92 14.52
C SER A 136 -29.45 4.80 15.13
N GLY A 137 -28.12 4.87 15.06
CA GLY A 137 -27.18 3.87 15.60
C GLY A 137 -26.63 2.85 14.58
N ASN A 138 -26.87 3.07 13.28
CA ASN A 138 -26.27 2.27 12.21
C ASN A 138 -24.76 2.57 12.11
N LYS A 139 -23.98 1.55 11.70
CA LYS A 139 -22.53 1.67 11.53
C LYS A 139 -22.11 1.45 10.08
N MET A 140 -20.92 1.89 9.72
CA MET A 140 -20.37 1.73 8.37
C MET A 140 -18.89 1.35 8.39
N VAL A 141 -18.48 0.49 7.47
CA VAL A 141 -17.09 0.27 7.10
C VAL A 141 -16.96 0.48 5.60
N VAL A 142 -15.99 1.28 5.17
CA VAL A 142 -15.61 1.48 3.77
C VAL A 142 -14.19 0.98 3.58
N THR A 143 -13.87 0.33 2.47
CA THR A 143 -12.48 -0.04 2.14
C THR A 143 -12.00 0.67 0.89
N SER A 144 -10.69 0.95 0.83
CA SER A 144 -10.04 1.50 -0.37
C SER A 144 -8.55 1.19 -0.39
N ARG A 145 -7.90 1.36 -1.55
CA ARG A 145 -6.45 1.53 -1.63
C ARG A 145 -6.07 2.98 -1.26
N LEU A 146 -4.84 3.19 -0.83
CA LEU A 146 -4.37 4.54 -0.46
C LEU A 146 -4.32 5.48 -1.68
N ILE A 147 -3.87 4.94 -2.81
CA ILE A 147 -3.89 5.61 -4.11
C ILE A 147 -5.36 5.79 -4.52
N GLY A 148 -5.80 7.03 -4.73
CA GLY A 148 -7.16 7.37 -5.18
C GLY A 148 -8.16 7.77 -4.11
N TYR A 149 -7.93 7.33 -2.88
CA TYR A 149 -8.78 7.71 -1.75
C TYR A 149 -8.59 9.17 -1.35
N ARG A 150 -7.35 9.68 -1.32
CA ARG A 150 -7.05 11.01 -0.77
C ARG A 150 -7.74 12.16 -1.51
N GLU A 151 -7.96 12.03 -2.82
CA GLU A 151 -8.61 13.06 -3.64
C GLU A 151 -10.11 13.19 -3.36
N VAL A 152 -10.70 12.14 -2.80
CA VAL A 152 -12.12 12.04 -2.44
C VAL A 152 -12.29 11.86 -0.93
N ARG A 153 -11.26 12.19 -0.14
CA ARG A 153 -11.24 11.92 1.29
C ARG A 153 -12.45 12.59 1.97
N PRO A 154 -13.37 11.82 2.54
CA PRO A 154 -14.55 12.37 3.18
C PRO A 154 -14.16 13.04 4.50
N VAL A 155 -14.87 14.12 4.82
CA VAL A 155 -14.77 14.80 6.12
C VAL A 155 -16.12 14.65 6.80
N LEU A 156 -16.22 13.70 7.73
CA LEU A 156 -17.45 13.45 8.49
C LEU A 156 -17.10 13.06 9.94
N ASP A 157 -17.65 13.83 10.88
CA ASP A 157 -17.47 13.55 12.31
C ASP A 157 -18.03 12.17 12.68
N GLY A 158 -17.32 11.45 13.54
CA GLY A 158 -17.68 10.08 13.93
C GLY A 158 -17.21 9.00 12.95
N VAL A 159 -16.53 9.36 11.86
CA VAL A 159 -15.84 8.43 10.96
C VAL A 159 -14.34 8.44 11.26
N ALA A 160 -13.79 7.27 11.58
CA ALA A 160 -12.34 7.09 11.72
C ALA A 160 -11.73 6.60 10.41
N GLU A 161 -10.52 7.09 10.11
CA GLU A 161 -9.69 6.60 9.01
C GLU A 161 -8.51 5.81 9.60
N CYS A 162 -8.24 4.63 9.05
CA CYS A 162 -7.12 3.80 9.45
C CYS A 162 -6.52 3.06 8.24
N MET A 163 -5.26 2.67 8.37
CA MET A 163 -4.54 1.88 7.37
C MET A 163 -4.21 0.52 7.97
N LEU A 164 -4.52 -0.55 7.24
CA LEU A 164 -4.00 -1.88 7.54
C LEU A 164 -2.50 -1.88 7.33
N VAL A 165 -1.77 -2.20 8.39
CA VAL A 165 -0.34 -2.42 8.35
C VAL A 165 -0.04 -3.85 7.93
N ASP A 166 1.14 -4.03 7.35
CA ASP A 166 1.70 -5.34 7.00
C ASP A 166 1.83 -6.27 8.22
N PHE A 167 1.81 -7.58 7.98
CA PHE A 167 2.07 -8.53 9.05
C PHE A 167 3.50 -8.40 9.58
N GLY A 168 3.62 -8.22 10.90
CA GLY A 168 4.86 -8.41 11.63
C GLY A 168 5.19 -9.89 11.83
N ASP A 169 6.41 -10.18 12.29
CA ASP A 169 6.90 -11.57 12.44
C ASP A 169 6.01 -12.42 13.37
N GLU A 170 5.45 -11.84 14.42
CA GLU A 170 4.50 -12.54 15.31
C GLU A 170 3.19 -12.89 14.61
N GLN A 171 2.64 -11.96 13.82
CA GLN A 171 1.42 -12.18 13.06
C GLN A 171 1.61 -13.24 11.95
N ILE A 172 2.79 -13.27 11.33
CA ILE A 172 3.18 -14.33 10.38
C ILE A 172 3.18 -15.69 11.08
N ARG A 173 3.82 -15.80 12.26
CA ARG A 173 3.83 -17.06 13.06
C ARG A 173 2.42 -17.50 13.41
N ASP A 174 1.63 -16.60 13.99
CA ASP A 174 0.23 -16.84 14.36
C ASP A 174 -0.61 -17.31 13.17
N PHE A 175 -0.44 -16.67 12.01
CA PHE A 175 -1.15 -17.04 10.79
C PHE A 175 -0.78 -18.45 10.35
N VAL A 176 0.51 -18.75 10.22
CA VAL A 176 1.00 -20.04 9.72
C VAL A 176 0.52 -21.18 10.62
N GLU A 177 0.67 -21.04 11.94
CA GLU A 177 0.26 -22.07 12.90
C GLU A 177 -1.26 -22.34 12.83
N ARG A 178 -2.08 -21.28 12.81
CA ARG A 178 -3.55 -21.41 12.73
C ARG A 178 -3.99 -21.97 11.38
N TRP A 179 -3.38 -21.50 10.31
CA TRP A 179 -3.71 -21.93 8.95
C TRP A 179 -3.38 -23.41 8.75
N THR A 180 -2.16 -23.84 9.08
CA THR A 180 -1.73 -25.23 8.91
C THR A 180 -2.63 -26.17 9.72
N ARG A 181 -2.95 -25.82 10.97
CA ARG A 181 -3.88 -26.59 11.80
C ARG A 181 -5.27 -26.69 11.17
N THR A 182 -5.82 -25.57 10.69
CA THR A 182 -7.17 -25.53 10.10
C THR A 182 -7.25 -26.35 8.82
N VAL A 183 -6.24 -26.29 7.95
CA VAL A 183 -6.21 -27.07 6.71
C VAL A 183 -5.99 -28.56 7.00
N ALA A 184 -5.17 -28.93 7.98
CA ALA A 184 -5.06 -30.32 8.43
C ALA A 184 -6.42 -30.87 8.91
N GLN A 185 -7.16 -30.10 9.71
CA GLN A 185 -8.50 -30.45 10.18
C GLN A 185 -9.50 -30.64 9.04
N ALA A 186 -9.44 -29.80 8.01
CA ALA A 186 -10.34 -29.90 6.86
C ALA A 186 -10.09 -31.16 6.01
N VAL A 187 -8.85 -31.66 5.95
CA VAL A 187 -8.48 -32.80 5.09
C VAL A 187 -8.59 -34.16 5.79
N GLN A 188 -8.22 -34.25 7.08
CA GLN A 188 -8.16 -35.52 7.82
C GLN A 188 -9.29 -35.70 8.86
N GLY A 189 -10.14 -34.69 9.06
CA GLY A 189 -11.07 -34.66 10.18
C GLY A 189 -10.37 -34.36 11.51
N THR A 190 -11.13 -33.98 12.54
CA THR A 190 -10.58 -33.50 13.83
C THR A 190 -9.96 -34.58 14.72
N ALA A 191 -10.21 -35.87 14.43
CA ALA A 191 -9.88 -36.98 15.34
C ALA A 191 -8.52 -37.67 15.06
N GLU A 192 -7.90 -37.46 13.89
CA GLU A 192 -6.70 -38.21 13.46
C GLU A 192 -5.44 -37.34 13.27
N ILE A 193 -5.48 -36.08 13.67
CA ILE A 193 -4.35 -35.16 13.42
C ILE A 193 -3.25 -35.39 14.45
N ALA A 194 -2.10 -35.88 13.99
CA ALA A 194 -0.89 -35.82 14.79
C ALA A 194 -0.43 -34.37 14.90
N GLU A 195 -0.58 -33.74 16.08
CA GLU A 195 -0.14 -32.36 16.32
C GLU A 195 1.34 -32.16 15.96
N SER A 196 2.16 -33.21 16.07
CA SER A 196 3.56 -33.22 15.63
C SER A 196 3.74 -32.94 14.13
N ASP A 197 2.83 -33.40 13.28
CA ASP A 197 2.92 -33.19 11.83
C ASP A 197 2.50 -31.77 11.45
N VAL A 198 1.47 -31.23 12.10
CA VAL A 198 1.06 -29.82 11.98
C VAL A 198 2.20 -28.90 12.39
N GLN A 199 2.84 -29.18 13.53
CA GLN A 199 3.98 -28.41 14.03
C GLN A 199 5.18 -28.51 13.08
N ARG A 200 5.47 -29.69 12.53
CA ARG A 200 6.56 -29.87 11.56
C ARG A 200 6.30 -29.10 10.26
N GLU A 201 5.08 -29.13 9.73
CA GLU A 201 4.70 -28.38 8.52
C GLU A 201 4.80 -26.87 8.76
N ALA A 202 4.25 -26.37 9.87
CA ALA A 202 4.32 -24.96 10.25
C ALA A 202 5.78 -24.51 10.44
N ALA A 203 6.59 -25.25 11.21
CA ALA A 203 8.00 -24.94 11.43
C ALA A 203 8.80 -24.93 10.11
N GLY A 204 8.49 -25.85 9.19
CA GLY A 204 9.10 -25.91 7.87
C GLY A 204 8.81 -24.67 7.02
N LEU A 205 7.59 -24.14 7.06
CA LEU A 205 7.24 -22.89 6.38
C LEU A 205 7.90 -21.69 7.05
N LEU A 206 7.84 -21.59 8.38
CA LEU A 206 8.42 -20.47 9.13
C LEU A 206 9.94 -20.38 8.93
N THR A 207 10.64 -21.52 8.91
CA THR A 207 12.08 -21.56 8.61
C THR A 207 12.35 -20.99 7.21
N ALA A 208 11.60 -21.45 6.19
CA ALA A 208 11.77 -20.94 4.83
C ALA A 208 11.45 -19.44 4.69
N VAL A 209 10.48 -18.94 5.47
CA VAL A 209 10.11 -17.52 5.49
C VAL A 209 11.19 -16.68 6.17
N PHE A 210 11.66 -17.06 7.36
CA PHE A 210 12.57 -16.22 8.14
C PHE A 210 14.04 -16.34 7.72
N ASP A 211 14.45 -17.43 7.09
CA ASP A 211 15.82 -17.61 6.58
C ASP A 211 16.07 -16.90 5.24
N ASN A 212 15.02 -16.44 4.55
CA ASN A 212 15.12 -15.79 3.25
C ASN A 212 14.36 -14.45 3.24
N SER A 213 15.10 -13.35 3.11
CA SER A 213 14.52 -12.00 3.12
C SER A 213 13.51 -11.74 1.99
N GLY A 214 13.70 -12.35 0.81
CA GLY A 214 12.76 -12.27 -0.31
C GLY A 214 11.43 -12.93 0.00
N ILE A 215 11.45 -14.14 0.56
CA ILE A 215 10.23 -14.85 1.00
C ILE A 215 9.57 -14.11 2.17
N ARG A 216 10.36 -13.63 3.15
CA ARG A 216 9.85 -12.83 4.28
C ARG A 216 9.07 -11.61 3.81
N ARG A 217 9.59 -10.89 2.82
CA ARG A 217 8.92 -9.71 2.23
C ARG A 217 7.58 -10.07 1.58
N LEU A 218 7.44 -11.25 0.98
CA LEU A 218 6.15 -11.71 0.47
C LEU A 218 5.20 -12.10 1.61
N ALA A 219 5.72 -12.71 2.68
CA ALA A 219 4.95 -13.18 3.82
C ALA A 219 4.30 -12.06 4.66
N THR A 220 4.74 -10.80 4.54
CA THR A 220 4.09 -9.67 5.22
C THR A 220 2.67 -9.41 4.68
N ASN A 221 2.40 -9.83 3.44
CA ASN A 221 1.08 -9.74 2.83
C ASN A 221 0.27 -11.03 3.08
N PRO A 222 -0.91 -10.95 3.73
CA PRO A 222 -1.69 -12.13 4.11
C PRO A 222 -2.07 -13.05 2.94
N LEU A 223 -2.40 -12.47 1.77
CA LEU A 223 -2.74 -13.25 0.59
C LEU A 223 -1.52 -14.02 0.06
N LEU A 224 -0.36 -13.36 -0.04
CA LEU A 224 0.86 -14.00 -0.51
C LEU A 224 1.34 -15.07 0.47
N LEU A 225 1.23 -14.82 1.79
CA LEU A 225 1.51 -15.82 2.81
C LEU A 225 0.60 -17.06 2.68
N THR A 226 -0.69 -16.85 2.38
CA THR A 226 -1.62 -17.96 2.10
C THR A 226 -1.16 -18.79 0.91
N ILE A 227 -0.71 -18.14 -0.18
CA ILE A 227 -0.20 -18.83 -1.37
C ILE A 227 1.10 -19.57 -1.06
N LEU A 228 2.04 -18.96 -0.33
CA LEU A 228 3.28 -19.61 0.11
C LEU A 228 2.98 -20.86 0.95
N ALA A 229 2.01 -20.78 1.86
CA ALA A 229 1.61 -21.91 2.69
C ALA A 229 1.01 -23.06 1.85
N LEU A 230 0.15 -22.73 0.88
CA LEU A 230 -0.39 -23.70 -0.08
C LEU A 230 0.71 -24.36 -0.93
N MET A 231 1.67 -23.57 -1.43
CA MET A 231 2.79 -24.07 -2.22
C MET A 231 3.70 -25.01 -1.40
N ARG A 232 4.00 -24.63 -0.15
CA ARG A 232 4.85 -25.42 0.75
C ARG A 232 4.23 -26.80 1.01
N ARG A 233 2.92 -26.87 1.26
CA ARG A 233 2.19 -28.12 1.46
C ARG A 233 2.25 -29.06 0.25
N GLN A 234 2.37 -28.49 -0.96
CA GLN A 234 2.54 -29.25 -2.20
C GLN A 234 4.01 -29.57 -2.53
N ASN A 235 4.94 -29.34 -1.59
CA ASN A 235 6.38 -29.52 -1.75
C ASN A 235 6.98 -28.71 -2.91
N VAL A 236 6.40 -27.56 -3.23
CA VAL A 236 6.90 -26.65 -4.27
C VAL A 236 7.93 -25.70 -3.65
N SER A 237 9.01 -25.41 -4.39
CA SER A 237 10.00 -24.41 -4.00
C SER A 237 9.35 -23.03 -3.89
N LEU A 238 9.59 -22.34 -2.76
CA LEU A 238 9.01 -21.03 -2.52
C LEU A 238 9.76 -19.95 -3.30
N PRO A 239 9.06 -19.17 -4.14
CA PRO A 239 9.66 -18.08 -4.89
C PRO A 239 9.96 -16.86 -4.01
N GLN A 240 10.91 -16.03 -4.45
CA GLN A 240 11.34 -14.83 -3.73
C GLN A 240 10.73 -13.55 -4.32
N ARG A 241 10.09 -13.66 -5.49
CA ARG A 241 9.43 -12.56 -6.19
C ARG A 241 7.93 -12.80 -6.29
N ARG A 242 7.19 -11.70 -6.20
CA ARG A 242 5.72 -11.71 -6.26
C ARG A 242 5.20 -12.26 -7.59
N VAL A 243 5.85 -11.91 -8.71
CA VAL A 243 5.43 -12.38 -10.04
C VAL A 243 5.66 -13.88 -10.23
N GLU A 244 6.76 -14.43 -9.71
CA GLU A 244 7.06 -15.87 -9.73
C GLU A 244 6.06 -16.64 -8.85
N LEU A 245 5.69 -16.07 -7.70
CA LEU A 245 4.66 -16.61 -6.83
C LEU A 245 3.34 -16.76 -7.58
N TYR A 246 2.89 -15.72 -8.28
CA TYR A 246 1.66 -15.79 -9.08
C TYR A 246 1.77 -16.79 -10.23
N ASP A 247 2.86 -16.77 -10.99
CA ASP A 247 3.09 -17.69 -12.11
C ASP A 247 3.09 -19.16 -11.66
N HIS A 248 3.83 -19.48 -10.61
CA HIS A 248 3.89 -20.85 -10.06
C HIS A 248 2.54 -21.29 -9.52
N TYR A 249 1.85 -20.42 -8.77
CA TYR A 249 0.58 -20.77 -8.15
C TYR A 249 -0.55 -20.93 -9.18
N VAL A 250 -0.60 -20.09 -10.21
CA VAL A 250 -1.55 -20.26 -11.32
C VAL A 250 -1.32 -21.58 -12.05
N LYS A 251 -0.06 -21.94 -12.33
CA LYS A 251 0.29 -23.24 -12.94
C LYS A 251 -0.16 -24.41 -12.07
N ILE A 252 -0.01 -24.30 -10.75
CA ILE A 252 -0.50 -25.29 -9.79
C ILE A 252 -2.03 -25.43 -9.86
N LEU A 253 -2.76 -24.31 -9.85
CA LEU A 253 -4.22 -24.32 -9.90
C LEU A 253 -4.74 -24.97 -11.20
N ILE A 254 -4.09 -24.69 -12.34
CA ILE A 254 -4.41 -25.32 -13.62
C ILE A 254 -4.08 -26.83 -13.59
N LYS A 255 -2.95 -27.24 -12.99
CA LYS A 255 -2.61 -28.67 -12.86
C LYS A 255 -3.58 -29.42 -11.95
N HIS A 256 -4.00 -28.84 -10.83
CA HIS A 256 -4.95 -29.47 -9.93
C HIS A 256 -6.34 -29.58 -10.54
N TRP A 257 -6.72 -28.64 -11.40
CA TRP A 257 -7.88 -28.77 -12.26
C TRP A 257 -7.81 -30.08 -13.10
N ASN A 258 -6.64 -30.45 -13.61
CA ASN A 258 -6.44 -31.72 -14.34
C ASN A 258 -6.60 -32.97 -13.44
N LEU A 259 -6.07 -32.96 -12.22
CA LEU A 259 -6.17 -34.10 -11.30
C LEU A 259 -7.62 -34.38 -10.87
N ALA A 260 -8.39 -33.34 -10.60
CA ALA A 260 -9.78 -33.48 -10.17
C ALA A 260 -10.71 -34.00 -11.29
N ARG A 261 -10.42 -33.69 -12.56
CA ARG A 261 -11.11 -34.29 -13.71
C ARG A 261 -10.95 -35.80 -13.79
N GLY A 262 -9.78 -36.32 -13.40
CA GLY A 262 -9.45 -37.75 -13.47
C GLY A 262 -10.20 -38.64 -12.48
N LEU A 263 -10.94 -38.07 -11.50
CA LEU A 263 -11.63 -38.84 -10.47
C LEU A 263 -13.04 -39.30 -10.87
N ASP A 264 -13.71 -38.59 -11.80
CA ASP A 264 -15.08 -38.95 -12.25
C ASP A 264 -15.17 -39.39 -13.73
N ARG A 265 -14.17 -39.06 -14.57
CA ARG A 265 -14.03 -39.57 -15.95
C ARG A 265 -12.56 -39.62 -16.35
N PRO A 266 -12.10 -40.63 -17.12
CA PRO A 266 -10.75 -40.58 -17.71
C PRO A 266 -10.62 -39.32 -18.59
N PRO A 267 -9.49 -38.60 -18.55
CA PRO A 267 -9.32 -37.36 -19.30
C PRO A 267 -9.48 -37.65 -20.80
N GLN A 268 -10.39 -36.93 -21.46
CA GLN A 268 -10.46 -36.97 -22.93
C GLN A 268 -9.28 -36.21 -23.53
N HIS A 269 -8.88 -35.07 -22.94
CA HIS A 269 -7.66 -34.29 -23.22
C HIS A 269 -7.14 -33.66 -21.91
N ASP A 270 -5.82 -33.65 -21.69
CA ASP A 270 -5.22 -32.85 -20.62
C ASP A 270 -5.43 -31.35 -20.92
N LEU A 271 -5.86 -30.55 -19.94
CA LEU A 271 -5.81 -29.09 -20.11
C LEU A 271 -4.35 -28.67 -20.06
N ASP A 272 -3.85 -28.26 -21.21
CA ASP A 272 -2.51 -27.71 -21.34
C ASP A 272 -2.46 -26.32 -20.66
N ILE A 273 -1.38 -26.08 -19.89
CA ILE A 273 -1.19 -24.83 -19.15
C ILE A 273 -1.15 -23.64 -20.12
N VAL A 274 -0.50 -23.83 -21.26
CA VAL A 274 -0.34 -22.81 -22.28
C VAL A 274 -1.71 -22.53 -22.92
N GLU A 275 -2.46 -23.56 -23.32
CA GLU A 275 -3.82 -23.41 -23.87
C GLU A 275 -4.77 -22.69 -22.89
N THR A 276 -4.77 -23.10 -21.62
CA THR A 276 -5.62 -22.50 -20.58
C THR A 276 -5.24 -21.03 -20.34
N THR A 277 -3.95 -20.73 -20.29
CA THR A 277 -3.44 -19.36 -20.13
C THR A 277 -3.85 -18.48 -21.31
N HIS A 278 -3.84 -19.01 -22.53
CA HIS A 278 -4.29 -18.28 -23.71
C HIS A 278 -5.81 -18.01 -23.74
N VAL A 279 -6.61 -18.68 -22.91
CA VAL A 279 -8.03 -18.35 -22.72
C VAL A 279 -8.21 -17.36 -21.57
N LEU A 280 -7.57 -17.63 -20.42
CA LEU A 280 -7.75 -16.82 -19.22
C LEU A 280 -7.12 -15.43 -19.31
N ALA A 281 -5.98 -15.29 -20.00
CA ALA A 281 -5.30 -14.00 -20.16
C ALA A 281 -6.17 -12.97 -20.91
N PRO A 282 -6.65 -13.22 -22.15
CA PRO A 282 -7.52 -12.28 -22.84
C PRO A 282 -8.85 -12.05 -22.11
N LEU A 283 -9.42 -13.08 -21.47
CA LEU A 283 -10.62 -12.94 -20.65
C LEU A 283 -10.40 -11.96 -19.48
N ALA A 284 -9.29 -12.09 -18.76
CA ALA A 284 -8.95 -11.20 -17.66
C ALA A 284 -8.72 -9.76 -18.12
N LEU A 285 -8.05 -9.58 -19.27
CA LEU A 285 -7.87 -8.26 -19.89
C LEU A 285 -9.21 -7.63 -20.28
N TRP A 286 -10.11 -8.39 -20.91
CA TRP A 286 -11.45 -7.91 -21.25
C TRP A 286 -12.26 -7.52 -20.01
N MET A 287 -12.20 -8.33 -18.94
CA MET A 287 -12.85 -8.00 -17.66
C MET A 287 -12.28 -6.70 -17.06
N GLN A 288 -10.97 -6.51 -17.16
CA GLN A 288 -10.27 -5.30 -16.71
C GLN A 288 -10.65 -4.06 -17.53
N GLU A 289 -10.84 -4.19 -18.84
CA GLU A 289 -11.25 -3.09 -19.74
C GLU A 289 -12.71 -2.70 -19.53
N THR A 290 -13.61 -3.69 -19.50
CA THR A 290 -15.07 -3.50 -19.55
C THR A 290 -15.62 -2.98 -18.22
N LYS A 291 -15.27 -3.59 -17.09
CA LYS A 291 -15.76 -3.22 -15.76
C LYS A 291 -14.72 -3.49 -14.66
N PRO A 292 -13.62 -2.73 -14.61
CA PRO A 292 -12.67 -2.85 -13.53
C PRO A 292 -13.37 -2.53 -12.22
N GLY A 293 -13.12 -3.36 -11.22
CA GLY A 293 -13.74 -3.24 -9.91
C GLY A 293 -14.67 -4.37 -9.56
N LEU A 294 -15.74 -4.57 -10.35
CA LEU A 294 -16.74 -5.59 -10.03
C LEU A 294 -16.11 -6.97 -9.82
N GLY A 295 -15.10 -7.31 -10.61
CA GLY A 295 -14.41 -8.60 -10.51
C GLY A 295 -15.31 -9.79 -10.86
N TYR A 296 -16.51 -9.53 -11.39
CA TYR A 296 -17.47 -10.50 -11.89
C TYR A 296 -18.31 -9.95 -13.04
N VAL A 297 -18.87 -10.85 -13.86
CA VAL A 297 -19.70 -10.57 -15.02
C VAL A 297 -20.86 -11.59 -15.12
N PRO A 298 -21.99 -11.23 -15.74
CA PRO A 298 -23.05 -12.19 -16.04
C PRO A 298 -22.57 -13.31 -16.96
N GLU A 299 -23.10 -14.52 -16.76
CA GLU A 299 -22.80 -15.74 -17.54
C GLU A 299 -22.92 -15.50 -19.04
N GLN A 300 -23.96 -14.79 -19.47
CA GLN A 300 -24.17 -14.50 -20.89
C GLN A 300 -23.03 -13.67 -21.49
N MET A 301 -22.55 -12.64 -20.78
CA MET A 301 -21.41 -11.84 -21.23
C MET A 301 -20.11 -12.66 -21.22
N MET A 302 -19.93 -13.50 -20.19
CA MET A 302 -18.76 -14.37 -20.10
C MET A 302 -18.72 -15.40 -21.24
N LEU A 303 -19.85 -16.02 -21.57
CA LEU A 303 -19.96 -16.95 -22.70
C LEU A 303 -19.74 -16.27 -24.04
N GLN A 304 -20.23 -15.04 -24.23
CA GLN A 304 -19.98 -14.25 -25.44
C GLN A 304 -18.49 -14.00 -25.63
N GLU A 305 -17.80 -13.54 -24.59
CA GLU A 305 -16.36 -13.26 -24.67
C GLU A 305 -15.54 -14.55 -24.84
N LEU A 306 -15.83 -15.60 -24.08
CA LEU A 306 -15.18 -16.90 -24.25
C LEU A 306 -15.38 -17.44 -25.68
N THR A 307 -16.57 -17.27 -26.26
CA THR A 307 -16.84 -17.66 -27.65
C THR A 307 -15.96 -16.87 -28.62
N ALA A 308 -15.81 -15.56 -28.42
CA ALA A 308 -14.94 -14.72 -29.23
C ALA A 308 -13.47 -15.14 -29.11
N ILE A 309 -12.99 -15.44 -27.89
CA ILE A 309 -11.64 -15.93 -27.63
C ILE A 309 -11.40 -17.28 -28.33
N PHE A 310 -12.31 -18.24 -28.20
CA PHE A 310 -12.17 -19.54 -28.89
C PHE A 310 -12.28 -19.41 -30.41
N ALA A 311 -13.09 -18.49 -30.94
CA ALA A 311 -13.20 -18.23 -32.37
C ALA A 311 -11.92 -17.62 -32.94
N ALA A 312 -11.31 -16.66 -32.23
CA ALA A 312 -10.01 -16.09 -32.61
C ALA A 312 -8.86 -17.11 -32.58
N ARG A 313 -9.05 -18.24 -31.88
CA ARG A 313 -8.14 -19.39 -31.84
C ARG A 313 -8.51 -20.48 -32.84
N GLU A 314 -9.39 -20.19 -33.80
CA GLU A 314 -9.81 -21.10 -34.88
C GLU A 314 -10.37 -22.44 -34.37
N GLN A 315 -10.99 -22.46 -33.18
CA GLN A 315 -11.69 -23.65 -32.70
C GLN A 315 -12.89 -23.97 -33.59
N LYS A 316 -13.09 -25.27 -33.88
CA LYS A 316 -14.16 -25.73 -34.78
C LYS A 316 -15.56 -25.34 -34.30
N ASN A 317 -15.81 -25.46 -32.99
CA ASN A 317 -17.09 -25.14 -32.34
C ASN A 317 -16.86 -24.18 -31.16
N PRO A 318 -16.63 -22.87 -31.39
CA PRO A 318 -16.27 -21.93 -30.32
C PRO A 318 -17.30 -21.80 -29.20
N VAL A 319 -18.59 -21.84 -29.54
CA VAL A 319 -19.70 -21.78 -28.57
C VAL A 319 -19.68 -22.98 -27.64
N GLN A 320 -19.51 -24.19 -28.20
CA GLN A 320 -19.46 -25.42 -27.41
C GLN A 320 -18.21 -25.45 -26.52
N ALA A 321 -17.07 -25.00 -27.04
CA ALA A 321 -15.83 -24.87 -26.27
C ALA A 321 -15.97 -23.89 -25.11
N ALA A 322 -16.60 -22.72 -25.35
CA ALA A 322 -16.89 -21.74 -24.32
C ALA A 322 -17.80 -22.30 -23.21
N GLN A 323 -18.88 -22.98 -23.59
CA GLN A 323 -19.79 -23.62 -22.64
C GLN A 323 -19.09 -24.71 -21.82
N GLN A 324 -18.29 -25.55 -22.47
CA GLN A 324 -17.53 -26.60 -21.79
C GLN A 324 -16.50 -26.00 -20.82
N PHE A 325 -15.76 -24.98 -21.24
CA PHE A 325 -14.79 -24.29 -20.39
C PHE A 325 -15.44 -23.71 -19.14
N LEU A 326 -16.61 -23.08 -19.28
CA LEU A 326 -17.33 -22.49 -18.15
C LEU A 326 -17.94 -23.55 -17.23
N GLN A 327 -18.45 -24.66 -17.78
CA GLN A 327 -18.91 -25.81 -16.98
C GLN A 327 -17.76 -26.45 -16.20
N ASP A 328 -16.60 -26.60 -16.83
CA ASP A 328 -15.40 -27.11 -16.17
C ASP A 328 -14.98 -26.13 -15.06
N ALA A 329 -15.05 -24.83 -15.28
CA ALA A 329 -14.78 -23.84 -14.24
C ALA A 329 -15.77 -23.90 -13.07
N ARG A 330 -17.06 -24.19 -13.31
CA ARG A 330 -18.07 -24.43 -12.24
C ARG A 330 -17.72 -25.65 -11.39
N ALA A 331 -17.24 -26.72 -12.02
CA ALA A 331 -16.97 -27.98 -11.35
C ALA A 331 -15.68 -27.96 -10.50
N TYR A 332 -14.73 -27.07 -10.81
CA TYR A 332 -13.42 -27.07 -10.15
C TYR A 332 -13.05 -25.69 -9.61
N THR A 333 -13.01 -25.61 -8.29
CA THR A 333 -12.63 -24.40 -7.55
C THR A 333 -11.14 -24.14 -7.71
N GLY A 334 -10.75 -23.20 -8.58
CA GLY A 334 -9.34 -22.84 -8.73
C GLY A 334 -9.11 -21.40 -9.14
N LEU A 335 -9.73 -20.96 -10.22
CA LEU A 335 -9.44 -19.64 -10.82
C LEU A 335 -10.68 -18.81 -11.12
N LEU A 336 -11.78 -19.42 -11.56
CA LEU A 336 -13.07 -18.78 -11.77
C LEU A 336 -14.10 -19.36 -10.80
N LEU A 337 -14.97 -18.51 -10.27
CA LEU A 337 -16.04 -18.89 -9.34
C LEU A 337 -17.36 -18.26 -9.76
N GLU A 338 -18.43 -19.03 -9.59
CA GLU A 338 -19.80 -18.52 -9.62
C GLU A 338 -20.09 -17.82 -8.27
N ARG A 339 -20.32 -16.50 -8.29
CA ARG A 339 -20.54 -15.66 -7.10
C ARG A 339 -22.02 -15.49 -6.74
N GLY A 340 -22.89 -16.08 -7.54
CA GLY A 340 -24.35 -16.04 -7.46
C GLY A 340 -24.92 -16.65 -8.75
N PRO A 341 -26.22 -16.96 -8.80
CA PRO A 341 -26.82 -17.62 -9.97
C PRO A 341 -26.49 -16.89 -11.28
N GLY A 342 -25.67 -17.52 -12.14
CA GLY A 342 -25.29 -16.96 -13.44
C GLY A 342 -24.35 -15.75 -13.39
N ILE A 343 -23.55 -15.58 -12.33
CA ILE A 343 -22.55 -14.51 -12.19
C ILE A 343 -21.18 -15.09 -11.91
N TYR A 344 -20.18 -14.73 -12.71
CA TYR A 344 -18.84 -15.33 -12.64
C TYR A 344 -17.75 -14.32 -12.48
N GLY A 345 -16.71 -14.66 -11.72
CA GLY A 345 -15.53 -13.84 -11.55
C GLY A 345 -14.29 -14.65 -11.19
N PHE A 346 -13.13 -14.00 -11.17
CA PHE A 346 -11.92 -14.65 -10.68
C PHE A 346 -12.03 -14.91 -9.16
N LEU A 347 -11.39 -15.99 -8.70
CA LEU A 347 -11.28 -16.36 -7.28
C LEU A 347 -10.81 -15.18 -6.45
N HIS A 348 -9.77 -14.49 -6.93
CA HIS A 348 -9.24 -13.28 -6.34
C HIS A 348 -8.87 -12.28 -7.43
N ARG A 349 -9.06 -10.98 -7.17
CA ARG A 349 -8.77 -9.90 -8.12
C ARG A 349 -7.31 -9.88 -8.58
N THR A 350 -6.38 -10.28 -7.72
CA THR A 350 -4.95 -10.38 -8.07
C THR A 350 -4.67 -11.37 -9.19
N PHE A 351 -5.48 -12.44 -9.33
CA PHE A 351 -5.35 -13.36 -10.47
C PHE A 351 -5.85 -12.74 -11.76
N GLN A 352 -6.96 -11.98 -11.70
CA GLN A 352 -7.39 -11.18 -12.84
C GLN A 352 -6.30 -10.18 -13.25
N GLU A 353 -5.71 -9.45 -12.28
CA GLU A 353 -4.63 -8.49 -12.55
C GLU A 353 -3.40 -9.17 -13.17
N PHE A 354 -3.00 -10.33 -12.67
CA PHE A 354 -1.90 -11.12 -13.21
C PHE A 354 -2.17 -11.63 -14.63
N PHE A 355 -3.34 -12.22 -14.89
CA PHE A 355 -3.69 -12.70 -16.24
C PHE A 355 -3.88 -11.56 -17.24
N ALA A 356 -4.44 -10.43 -16.80
CA ALA A 356 -4.50 -9.21 -17.61
C ALA A 356 -3.08 -8.76 -17.99
N ALA A 357 -2.15 -8.73 -17.04
CA ALA A 357 -0.74 -8.42 -17.30
C ALA A 357 -0.11 -9.39 -18.31
N VAL A 358 -0.36 -10.70 -18.18
CA VAL A 358 0.08 -11.71 -19.16
C VAL A 358 -0.47 -11.40 -20.56
N ALA A 359 -1.74 -11.01 -20.68
CA ALA A 359 -2.34 -10.65 -21.97
C ALA A 359 -1.72 -9.38 -22.58
N ILE A 360 -1.38 -8.37 -21.76
CA ILE A 360 -0.66 -7.18 -22.26
C ILE A 360 0.67 -7.63 -22.90
N VAL A 361 1.44 -8.47 -22.20
CA VAL A 361 2.74 -8.93 -22.69
C VAL A 361 2.60 -9.79 -23.95
N GLN A 362 1.56 -10.63 -24.04
CA GLN A 362 1.26 -11.43 -25.24
C GLN A 362 0.99 -10.57 -26.48
N LYS A 363 0.49 -9.33 -26.34
CA LYS A 363 0.32 -8.40 -27.48
C LYS A 363 1.66 -7.89 -28.05
N GLY A 364 2.76 -7.98 -27.29
CA GLY A 364 4.10 -7.51 -27.68
C GLY A 364 5.13 -8.63 -27.88
N GLN A 365 4.74 -9.74 -28.51
CA GLN A 365 5.67 -10.85 -28.79
C GLN A 365 6.83 -10.43 -29.69
N GLN A 366 6.57 -9.65 -30.75
CA GLN A 366 7.60 -9.24 -31.72
C GLN A 366 8.32 -7.95 -31.33
N THR A 367 7.58 -6.95 -30.85
CA THR A 367 8.12 -5.65 -30.43
C THR A 367 7.41 -5.18 -29.16
N VAL A 368 8.05 -4.29 -28.39
CA VAL A 368 7.46 -3.73 -27.18
C VAL A 368 6.39 -2.66 -27.44
N GLY A 369 6.28 -2.16 -28.69
CA GLY A 369 5.38 -1.07 -29.07
C GLY A 369 3.91 -1.26 -28.64
N PRO A 370 3.29 -2.43 -28.90
CA PRO A 370 1.92 -2.70 -28.45
C PRO A 370 1.75 -2.70 -26.92
N ILE A 371 2.74 -3.21 -26.19
CA ILE A 371 2.76 -3.20 -24.71
C ILE A 371 2.78 -1.75 -24.25
N VAL A 372 3.76 -0.98 -24.72
CA VAL A 372 3.93 0.43 -24.35
C VAL A 372 2.69 1.25 -24.69
N LYS A 373 2.09 1.06 -25.87
CA LYS A 373 0.85 1.74 -26.28
C LYS A 373 -0.29 1.49 -25.28
N MET A 374 -0.46 0.24 -24.87
CA MET A 374 -1.49 -0.14 -23.90
C MET A 374 -1.20 0.44 -22.51
N MET A 375 0.05 0.37 -22.05
CA MET A 375 0.43 0.92 -20.75
C MET A 375 0.19 2.43 -20.67
N LEU A 376 0.47 3.18 -21.75
CA LEU A 376 0.24 4.61 -21.81
C LEU A 376 -1.25 4.99 -21.81
N ALA A 377 -2.08 4.20 -22.48
CA ALA A 377 -3.52 4.45 -22.52
C ALA A 377 -4.16 4.38 -21.13
N HIS A 378 -3.52 3.67 -20.19
CA HIS A 378 -3.98 3.46 -18.83
C HIS A 378 -3.02 4.02 -17.77
N LEU A 379 -2.02 4.82 -18.18
CA LEU A 379 -1.05 5.36 -17.24
C LEU A 379 -1.73 6.39 -16.33
N GLY A 380 -1.63 6.18 -15.01
CA GLY A 380 -2.33 6.99 -14.02
C GLY A 380 -3.76 6.55 -13.74
N ASP A 381 -4.26 5.53 -14.43
CA ASP A 381 -5.48 4.84 -14.01
C ASP A 381 -5.13 3.86 -12.87
N GLU A 382 -5.67 4.14 -11.69
CA GLU A 382 -5.38 3.42 -10.45
C GLU A 382 -5.84 1.96 -10.50
N ALA A 383 -6.92 1.69 -11.25
CA ALA A 383 -7.40 0.33 -11.43
C ALA A 383 -6.42 -0.52 -12.24
N TRP A 384 -5.55 0.12 -13.03
CA TRP A 384 -4.55 -0.52 -13.90
C TRP A 384 -3.16 -0.54 -13.31
N HIS A 385 -2.83 0.31 -12.33
CA HIS A 385 -1.47 0.41 -11.77
C HIS A 385 -0.85 -0.95 -11.46
N GLU A 386 -1.62 -1.84 -10.81
CA GLU A 386 -1.20 -3.20 -10.47
C GLU A 386 -0.98 -4.09 -11.71
N VAL A 387 -1.84 -3.99 -12.72
CA VAL A 387 -1.70 -4.71 -14.00
C VAL A 387 -0.46 -4.25 -14.75
N LEU A 388 -0.20 -2.94 -14.78
CA LEU A 388 0.92 -2.36 -15.51
C LEU A 388 2.26 -2.76 -14.90
N ARG A 389 2.41 -2.70 -13.56
CA ARG A 389 3.65 -3.17 -12.89
C ARG A 389 3.88 -4.66 -13.09
N LEU A 390 2.81 -5.47 -12.99
CA LEU A 390 2.89 -6.91 -13.20
C LEU A 390 3.25 -7.24 -14.65
N ALA A 391 2.81 -6.45 -15.63
CA ALA A 391 3.14 -6.68 -17.04
C ALA A 391 4.65 -6.54 -17.28
N VAL A 392 5.29 -5.53 -16.69
CA VAL A 392 6.76 -5.38 -16.75
C VAL A 392 7.44 -6.55 -16.06
N ALA A 393 6.95 -6.96 -14.88
CA ALA A 393 7.50 -8.10 -14.13
C ALA A 393 7.37 -9.43 -14.89
N VAL A 394 6.23 -9.68 -15.53
CA VAL A 394 5.99 -10.86 -16.36
C VAL A 394 6.93 -10.89 -17.55
N LEU A 395 7.12 -9.74 -18.23
CA LEU A 395 8.04 -9.64 -19.37
C LEU A 395 9.49 -9.91 -18.96
N GLY A 396 9.95 -9.29 -17.87
CA GLY A 396 11.34 -9.40 -17.42
C GLY A 396 11.70 -10.74 -16.74
N ILE A 397 10.82 -11.27 -15.90
CA ILE A 397 11.11 -12.46 -15.07
C ILE A 397 10.51 -13.73 -15.66
N VAL A 398 9.22 -13.72 -15.98
CA VAL A 398 8.51 -14.95 -16.41
C VAL A 398 8.86 -15.28 -17.86
N GLN A 399 8.90 -14.29 -18.75
CA GLN A 399 9.31 -14.48 -20.15
C GLN A 399 10.83 -14.36 -20.36
N GLN A 400 11.59 -13.95 -19.34
CA GLN A 400 13.05 -13.79 -19.41
C GLN A 400 13.50 -12.84 -20.54
N ARG A 401 12.73 -11.78 -20.80
CA ARG A 401 13.03 -10.74 -21.79
C ARG A 401 13.40 -9.44 -21.09
N ASP A 402 14.50 -9.47 -20.34
CA ASP A 402 15.00 -8.35 -19.56
C ASP A 402 15.26 -7.09 -20.42
N GLU A 403 15.91 -7.23 -21.58
CA GLU A 403 16.13 -6.10 -22.51
C GLU A 403 14.81 -5.46 -22.95
N ALA A 404 13.79 -6.27 -23.26
CA ALA A 404 12.48 -5.77 -23.67
C ALA A 404 11.75 -5.09 -22.50
N ALA A 405 11.85 -5.63 -21.28
CA ALA A 405 11.29 -4.98 -20.09
C ALA A 405 11.99 -3.64 -19.81
N GLY A 406 13.31 -3.57 -19.98
CA GLY A 406 14.08 -2.33 -19.91
C GLY A 406 13.63 -1.33 -20.98
N GLU A 407 13.45 -1.77 -22.21
CA GLU A 407 12.97 -0.92 -23.31
C GLU A 407 11.56 -0.36 -23.03
N VAL A 408 10.64 -1.18 -22.50
CA VAL A 408 9.30 -0.71 -22.07
C VAL A 408 9.43 0.41 -21.06
N ILE A 409 10.22 0.22 -20.00
CA ILE A 409 10.43 1.25 -18.96
C ILE A 409 11.02 2.52 -19.58
N MET A 410 12.08 2.41 -20.38
CA MET A 410 12.74 3.57 -21.00
C MET A 410 11.77 4.34 -21.90
N GLN A 411 10.95 3.65 -22.68
CA GLN A 411 9.94 4.29 -23.51
C GLN A 411 8.84 4.97 -22.68
N LEU A 412 8.47 4.44 -21.51
CA LEU A 412 7.53 5.11 -20.59
C LEU A 412 8.14 6.38 -19.97
N LEU A 413 9.46 6.39 -19.71
CA LEU A 413 10.15 7.57 -19.17
C LEU A 413 10.35 8.67 -20.22
N MET A 414 10.43 8.35 -21.51
CA MET A 414 10.53 9.32 -22.62
C MET A 414 9.19 9.98 -23.00
N ARG A 415 8.21 10.01 -22.10
CA ARG A 415 6.84 10.48 -22.38
C ARG A 415 6.65 11.96 -22.08
N PRO A 416 5.53 12.57 -22.50
CA PRO A 416 5.25 13.97 -22.21
C PRO A 416 5.33 14.28 -20.72
N GLU A 417 5.86 15.45 -20.40
CA GLU A 417 6.14 15.92 -19.04
C GLU A 417 4.92 15.81 -18.08
N ALA A 418 3.71 15.97 -18.63
CA ALA A 418 2.46 15.90 -17.87
C ALA A 418 2.22 14.55 -17.15
N VAL A 419 2.78 13.44 -17.66
CA VAL A 419 2.60 12.10 -17.08
C VAL A 419 3.90 11.52 -16.51
N LEU A 420 4.99 12.28 -16.53
CA LEU A 420 6.32 11.82 -16.17
C LEU A 420 6.38 11.26 -14.75
N GLY A 421 5.83 11.98 -13.76
CA GLY A 421 5.86 11.53 -12.37
C GLY A 421 5.15 10.19 -12.15
N THR A 422 4.05 9.94 -12.88
CA THR A 422 3.31 8.68 -12.80
C THR A 422 4.05 7.55 -13.51
N ALA A 423 4.68 7.83 -14.65
CA ALA A 423 5.56 6.86 -15.33
C ALA A 423 6.75 6.46 -14.44
N VAL A 424 7.36 7.43 -13.76
CA VAL A 424 8.48 7.21 -12.83
C VAL A 424 8.03 6.38 -11.63
N LEU A 425 6.88 6.67 -11.03
CA LEU A 425 6.32 5.86 -9.95
C LEU A 425 6.07 4.41 -10.40
N LEU A 426 5.43 4.22 -11.56
CA LEU A 426 5.18 2.89 -12.11
C LEU A 426 6.47 2.13 -12.38
N ALA A 427 7.50 2.80 -12.91
CA ALA A 427 8.81 2.19 -13.14
C ALA A 427 9.48 1.75 -11.83
N GLY A 428 9.46 2.60 -10.79
CA GLY A 428 9.98 2.26 -9.46
C GLY A 428 9.24 1.07 -8.83
N ASP A 429 7.91 1.08 -8.87
CA ASP A 429 7.09 -0.02 -8.35
C ASP A 429 7.31 -1.33 -9.13
N ALA A 430 7.50 -1.26 -10.45
CA ALA A 430 7.85 -2.43 -11.26
C ALA A 430 9.22 -2.99 -10.87
N LEU A 431 10.22 -2.14 -10.58
CA LEU A 431 11.53 -2.60 -10.12
C LEU A 431 11.45 -3.40 -8.81
N LEU A 432 10.52 -3.07 -7.90
CA LEU A 432 10.33 -3.83 -6.66
C LEU A 432 9.92 -5.29 -6.92
N ASP A 433 9.13 -5.53 -7.97
CA ASP A 433 8.70 -6.88 -8.38
C ASP A 433 9.78 -7.63 -9.17
N LEU A 434 10.69 -6.91 -9.84
CA LEU A 434 11.78 -7.43 -10.67
C LEU A 434 13.06 -7.76 -9.86
N TRP A 435 13.31 -7.03 -8.77
CA TRP A 435 14.58 -7.05 -8.03
C TRP A 435 15.04 -8.47 -7.65
N PRO A 436 16.36 -8.79 -7.72
CA PRO A 436 17.48 -7.95 -8.17
C PRO A 436 17.75 -7.94 -9.68
N GLY A 437 16.88 -8.54 -10.51
CA GLY A 437 17.10 -8.74 -11.94
C GLY A 437 15.94 -8.25 -12.80
N GLY A 438 15.70 -8.90 -13.94
CA GLY A 438 14.51 -8.68 -14.78
C GLY A 438 14.54 -7.43 -15.69
N VAL A 439 15.54 -6.56 -15.54
CA VAL A 439 15.86 -5.45 -16.45
C VAL A 439 17.38 -5.20 -16.48
N PRO A 440 17.93 -4.56 -17.54
CA PRO A 440 19.34 -4.23 -17.62
C PRO A 440 19.78 -3.29 -16.48
N ALA A 441 21.04 -3.40 -16.04
CA ALA A 441 21.62 -2.54 -15.01
C ALA A 441 21.49 -1.04 -15.35
N ALA A 442 21.78 -0.66 -16.60
CA ALA A 442 21.65 0.72 -17.05
C ALA A 442 20.20 1.26 -16.92
N CYS A 443 19.19 0.42 -17.17
CA CYS A 443 17.79 0.81 -16.99
C CYS A 443 17.48 1.09 -15.51
N ARG A 444 18.01 0.26 -14.60
CA ARG A 444 17.85 0.48 -13.15
C ARG A 444 18.44 1.81 -12.71
N GLU A 445 19.66 2.13 -13.12
CA GLU A 445 20.30 3.41 -12.79
C GLU A 445 19.47 4.61 -13.26
N VAL A 446 18.91 4.53 -14.48
CA VAL A 446 18.03 5.58 -15.02
C VAL A 446 16.77 5.73 -14.20
N VAL A 447 16.11 4.64 -13.82
CA VAL A 447 14.90 4.70 -12.97
C VAL A 447 15.23 5.26 -11.59
N MET A 448 16.34 4.84 -10.97
CA MET A 448 16.77 5.35 -9.67
C MET A 448 17.03 6.86 -9.72
N THR A 449 17.72 7.33 -10.76
CA THR A 449 17.95 8.77 -11.01
C THR A 449 16.63 9.51 -11.19
N ALA A 450 15.72 8.98 -12.02
CA ALA A 450 14.43 9.59 -12.27
C ALA A 450 13.54 9.65 -11.02
N LEU A 451 13.55 8.62 -10.17
CA LEU A 451 12.87 8.61 -8.87
C LEU A 451 13.41 9.74 -7.98
N GLN A 452 14.73 9.89 -7.89
CA GLN A 452 15.35 10.96 -7.09
C GLN A 452 15.01 12.36 -7.62
N GLU A 453 15.14 12.58 -8.93
CA GLU A 453 14.82 13.87 -9.56
C GLU A 453 13.34 14.22 -9.37
N THR A 454 12.45 13.25 -9.60
CA THR A 454 11.00 13.44 -9.44
C THR A 454 10.61 13.71 -7.99
N MET A 455 11.24 13.04 -7.01
CA MET A 455 11.03 13.30 -5.58
C MET A 455 11.39 14.74 -5.19
N HIS A 456 12.41 15.32 -5.84
CA HIS A 456 12.90 16.67 -5.55
C HIS A 456 12.27 17.77 -6.42
N ASP A 457 11.40 17.43 -7.38
CA ASP A 457 10.80 18.41 -8.28
C ASP A 457 9.63 19.16 -7.64
N GLU A 458 9.95 20.24 -6.93
CA GLU A 458 8.96 21.05 -6.20
C GLU A 458 8.04 21.87 -7.09
N VAL A 459 8.37 22.04 -8.38
CA VAL A 459 7.70 22.95 -9.31
C VAL A 459 6.67 22.21 -10.15
N ARG A 460 7.06 21.07 -10.74
CA ARG A 460 6.25 20.37 -11.75
C ARG A 460 5.46 19.21 -11.16
N ILE A 461 5.95 18.60 -10.08
CA ILE A 461 5.37 17.37 -9.54
C ILE A 461 4.60 17.65 -8.25
N LYS A 462 3.33 17.24 -8.24
CA LYS A 462 2.44 17.38 -7.07
C LYS A 462 3.08 16.73 -5.84
N PRO A 463 2.99 17.34 -4.64
CA PRO A 463 3.60 16.82 -3.41
C PRO A 463 3.25 15.35 -3.10
N LEU A 464 2.00 14.93 -3.35
CA LEU A 464 1.57 13.54 -3.12
C LEU A 464 2.29 12.53 -4.03
N LEU A 465 2.51 12.88 -5.29
CA LEU A 465 3.21 12.00 -6.22
C LEU A 465 4.69 11.90 -5.85
N ARG A 466 5.31 13.00 -5.40
CA ARG A 466 6.67 13.01 -4.84
C ARG A 466 6.81 12.11 -3.62
N MET A 467 5.81 12.12 -2.74
CA MET A 467 5.76 11.23 -1.57
C MET A 467 5.72 9.75 -1.99
N HIS A 468 4.86 9.38 -2.94
CA HIS A 468 4.79 7.99 -3.43
C HIS A 468 6.09 7.55 -4.12
N VAL A 469 6.68 8.43 -4.95
CA VAL A 469 7.98 8.20 -5.58
C VAL A 469 9.08 8.04 -4.53
N GLY A 470 9.10 8.88 -3.49
CA GLY A 470 10.02 8.74 -2.37
C GLY A 470 9.84 7.42 -1.61
N ALA A 471 8.61 6.96 -1.41
CA ALA A 471 8.34 5.67 -0.78
C ALA A 471 8.81 4.49 -1.65
N ALA A 472 8.58 4.53 -2.98
CA ALA A 472 9.09 3.53 -3.91
C ALA A 472 10.63 3.47 -3.88
N LEU A 473 11.29 4.64 -3.88
CA LEU A 473 12.74 4.75 -3.75
C LEU A 473 13.25 4.14 -2.43
N GLY A 474 12.56 4.42 -1.31
CA GLY A 474 12.90 3.88 0.00
C GLY A 474 12.78 2.36 0.10
N ARG A 475 11.83 1.75 -0.62
CA ARG A 475 11.65 0.29 -0.66
C ARG A 475 12.65 -0.45 -1.54
N LEU A 476 13.22 0.23 -2.54
CA LEU A 476 14.19 -0.37 -3.44
C LEU A 476 15.54 -0.65 -2.75
N ASP A 477 15.76 -0.11 -1.55
CA ASP A 477 16.86 -0.41 -0.62
C ASP A 477 18.22 -0.64 -1.30
N VAL A 478 18.47 0.14 -2.35
CA VAL A 478 19.82 0.42 -2.84
C VAL A 478 20.39 1.41 -1.83
N PRO A 479 21.61 1.21 -1.30
CA PRO A 479 22.22 2.17 -0.38
C PRO A 479 22.14 3.54 -1.02
N ALA A 480 21.24 4.38 -0.54
CA ALA A 480 20.95 5.66 -1.15
C ALA A 480 22.16 6.56 -0.90
N ASP A 481 23.11 6.52 -1.83
CA ASP A 481 24.15 7.49 -2.18
C ASP A 481 24.31 8.64 -1.16
N GLY A 482 24.64 8.27 0.08
CA GLY A 482 24.77 9.18 1.21
C GLY A 482 23.49 9.84 1.76
N LYS A 483 22.33 9.87 1.09
CA LYS A 483 21.19 10.72 1.53
C LYS A 483 20.40 10.21 2.75
N THR A 484 20.54 8.94 3.09
CA THR A 484 20.07 8.36 4.37
C THR A 484 21.19 8.29 5.41
N ALA A 485 22.40 8.75 5.06
CA ALA A 485 23.51 8.89 5.99
C ALA A 485 23.49 10.27 6.62
N VAL A 486 24.10 10.39 7.80
CA VAL A 486 24.08 11.65 8.54
C VAL A 486 25.11 12.63 7.98
N ASP A 487 26.25 12.16 7.51
CA ASP A 487 27.40 13.00 7.13
C ASP A 487 27.17 13.90 5.90
N PRO A 488 26.56 13.44 4.79
CA PRO A 488 26.30 14.30 3.63
C PRO A 488 24.95 15.02 3.72
N MET A 489 24.31 15.05 4.90
CA MET A 489 23.03 15.75 5.05
C MET A 489 23.19 17.24 4.78
N LEU A 490 22.20 17.82 4.10
CA LEU A 490 22.19 19.24 3.78
C LEU A 490 21.66 20.06 4.96
N LEU A 491 22.39 21.11 5.29
CA LEU A 491 22.06 22.14 6.25
C LEU A 491 21.70 23.42 5.49
N CYS A 492 20.63 24.10 5.90
CA CYS A 492 20.20 25.38 5.37
C CYS A 492 20.63 26.53 6.31
N TYR A 493 21.20 27.58 5.74
CA TYR A 493 21.57 28.77 6.50
C TYR A 493 20.33 29.60 6.84
N VAL A 494 20.19 29.97 8.11
CA VAL A 494 19.13 30.87 8.56
C VAL A 494 19.74 32.15 9.11
N LEU A 495 19.40 33.26 8.48
CA LEU A 495 19.89 34.58 8.84
C LEU A 495 19.21 35.12 10.11
N GLY A 496 20.02 35.43 11.12
CA GLY A 496 19.59 36.22 12.29
C GLY A 496 19.07 37.59 11.85
N SER A 497 17.77 37.83 12.05
CA SER A 497 17.10 39.07 11.66
C SER A 497 15.69 39.15 12.27
N PRO A 498 15.03 40.33 12.26
CA PRO A 498 13.63 40.45 12.64
C PRO A 498 12.71 39.53 11.83
N PHE A 499 11.66 39.00 12.47
CA PHE A 499 10.61 38.19 11.84
C PHE A 499 9.32 38.21 12.65
N TRP A 500 8.24 37.69 12.07
CA TRP A 500 6.97 37.52 12.74
C TRP A 500 6.89 36.14 13.41
N LEU A 501 6.66 36.10 14.72
CA LEU A 501 6.46 34.88 15.51
C LEU A 501 4.98 34.73 15.88
N GLY A 502 4.40 33.52 15.76
CA GLY A 502 3.01 33.20 16.16
C GLY A 502 2.08 32.80 15.00
N GLU A 503 0.99 32.08 15.30
CA GLU A 503 0.10 31.41 14.34
C GLU A 503 -0.98 32.30 13.70
N ASP A 504 -1.56 33.26 14.44
CA ASP A 504 -2.70 34.07 13.97
C ASP A 504 -2.41 35.58 13.90
N VAL A 505 -3.18 36.32 13.11
CA VAL A 505 -3.05 37.79 12.94
C VAL A 505 -3.18 38.56 14.27
N TYR A 506 -3.82 37.94 15.27
CA TYR A 506 -4.02 38.51 16.61
C TYR A 506 -2.92 38.12 17.61
N GLU A 507 -2.15 37.05 17.37
CA GLU A 507 -1.07 36.55 18.24
C GLU A 507 0.33 36.74 17.63
N SER A 508 0.40 37.21 16.39
CA SER A 508 1.66 37.43 15.70
C SER A 508 2.32 38.73 16.14
N HIS A 509 3.55 38.62 16.64
CA HIS A 509 4.35 39.75 17.11
C HIS A 509 5.72 39.74 16.45
N ASN A 510 6.31 40.92 16.31
CA ASN A 510 7.65 41.07 15.75
C ASN A 510 8.68 40.68 16.82
N THR A 511 9.51 39.71 16.51
CA THR A 511 10.62 39.27 17.37
C THR A 511 11.92 39.31 16.58
N VAL A 512 13.05 39.41 17.28
CA VAL A 512 14.38 39.48 16.66
C VAL A 512 15.22 38.29 17.11
N LEU A 513 15.61 37.44 16.16
CA LEU A 513 16.63 36.44 16.38
C LEU A 513 18.00 37.06 16.05
N THR A 514 18.85 37.24 17.05
CA THR A 514 20.08 38.05 16.94
C THR A 514 21.28 37.29 16.39
N TYR A 515 21.15 35.98 16.18
CA TYR A 515 22.24 35.12 15.70
C TYR A 515 21.77 34.30 14.50
N PRO A 516 22.68 34.01 13.55
CA PRO A 516 22.44 33.03 12.51
C PRO A 516 22.70 31.61 13.03
N TYR A 517 22.13 30.62 12.36
CA TYR A 517 22.33 29.21 12.65
C TYR A 517 22.06 28.37 11.41
N TRP A 518 22.30 27.07 11.53
CA TRP A 518 21.96 26.10 10.51
C TRP A 518 20.91 25.15 11.01
N ILE A 519 20.07 24.72 10.10
CA ILE A 519 19.06 23.71 10.37
C ILE A 519 19.13 22.66 9.27
N SER A 520 18.88 21.39 9.59
CA SER A 520 18.78 20.36 8.57
C SER A 520 17.68 20.72 7.57
N ARG A 521 17.95 20.53 6.27
CA ARG A 521 16.98 20.83 5.20
C ARG A 521 15.70 20.01 5.35
N TYR A 522 15.84 18.78 5.82
CA TYR A 522 14.75 17.83 6.01
C TYR A 522 14.71 17.35 7.47
N PRO A 523 13.57 16.82 7.94
CA PRO A 523 13.53 16.03 9.16
C PRO A 523 14.53 14.88 9.10
N ILE A 524 15.11 14.52 10.25
CA ILE A 524 16.00 13.37 10.36
C ILE A 524 15.27 12.11 9.89
N THR A 525 15.93 11.31 9.07
CA THR A 525 15.35 10.10 8.48
C THR A 525 15.57 8.86 9.35
N GLN A 526 14.83 7.78 9.10
CA GLN A 526 15.04 6.50 9.75
C GLN A 526 16.45 5.96 9.53
N GLY A 527 17.01 6.09 8.32
CA GLY A 527 18.38 5.67 8.02
C GLY A 527 19.42 6.47 8.80
N GLN A 528 19.22 7.78 8.93
CA GLN A 528 20.11 8.64 9.71
C GLN A 528 20.08 8.28 11.20
N PHE A 529 18.89 8.03 11.74
CA PHE A 529 18.75 7.60 13.13
C PHE A 529 19.28 6.17 13.34
N ALA A 530 19.20 5.30 12.33
CA ALA A 530 19.77 3.96 12.39
C ALA A 530 21.30 3.97 12.53
N GLU A 531 22.02 4.96 11.98
CA GLU A 531 23.46 5.12 12.21
C GLU A 531 23.78 5.40 13.68
N PHE A 532 22.96 6.23 14.35
CA PHE A 532 23.08 6.48 15.80
C PHE A 532 22.87 5.20 16.61
N VAL A 533 21.85 4.41 16.27
CA VAL A 533 21.58 3.13 16.93
C VAL A 533 22.76 2.16 16.70
N ALA A 534 23.24 2.05 15.45
CA ALA A 534 24.31 1.14 15.06
C ALA A 534 25.67 1.51 15.69
N ASP A 535 25.92 2.79 15.97
CA ASP A 535 27.13 3.27 16.66
C ASP A 535 27.04 3.14 18.20
N GLY A 536 26.06 2.40 18.71
CA GLY A 536 25.88 2.16 20.14
C GLY A 536 25.32 3.38 20.89
N GLY A 537 24.55 4.22 20.21
CA GLY A 537 24.02 5.47 20.74
C GLY A 537 23.10 5.29 21.95
N TYR A 538 22.41 4.15 22.06
CA TYR A 538 21.56 3.85 23.21
C TYR A 538 22.37 3.42 24.42
N GLU A 539 23.51 2.76 24.23
CA GLU A 539 24.37 2.20 25.26
C GLU A 539 25.25 3.26 25.95
N ARG A 540 25.49 4.40 25.29
CA ARG A 540 26.38 5.48 25.78
C ARG A 540 25.66 6.45 26.71
N ALA A 541 25.74 6.18 28.02
CA ALA A 541 25.05 6.95 29.07
C ALA A 541 25.26 8.48 29.03
N ASN A 542 26.41 8.96 28.54
CA ASN A 542 26.72 10.40 28.40
C ASN A 542 25.74 11.14 27.47
N PHE A 543 25.06 10.44 26.57
CA PHE A 543 24.05 11.04 25.70
C PHE A 543 22.67 11.19 26.36
N TRP A 544 22.45 10.57 27.52
CA TRP A 544 21.11 10.36 28.10
C TRP A 544 20.89 11.09 29.42
N GLY A 545 21.65 12.15 29.71
CA GLY A 545 21.67 12.83 31.01
C GLY A 545 20.29 13.11 31.62
N GLU A 546 19.37 13.72 30.87
CA GLU A 546 18.01 14.04 31.34
C GLU A 546 17.19 12.78 31.61
N ALA A 547 17.29 11.77 30.73
CA ALA A 547 16.56 10.52 30.88
C ALA A 547 17.05 9.72 32.10
N VAL A 548 18.37 9.73 32.36
CA VAL A 548 18.98 9.11 33.55
C VAL A 548 18.45 9.77 34.81
N ILE A 549 18.40 11.11 34.86
CA ILE A 549 17.93 11.87 36.04
C ILE A 549 16.49 11.50 36.41
N VAL A 550 15.62 11.27 35.43
CA VAL A 550 14.22 10.91 35.66
C VAL A 550 13.94 9.41 35.59
N ALA A 551 14.97 8.56 35.66
CA ALA A 551 14.87 7.10 35.59
C ALA A 551 14.10 6.57 34.36
N ARG A 552 14.23 7.26 33.23
CA ARG A 552 13.66 6.91 31.92
C ARG A 552 14.67 6.24 30.99
N TRP A 553 15.94 6.15 31.39
CA TRP A 553 16.98 5.42 30.68
C TRP A 553 17.73 4.47 31.64
N GLU A 554 17.96 3.23 31.22
CA GLU A 554 18.69 2.20 31.95
C GLU A 554 19.28 1.16 30.99
N ASN A 555 20.56 0.80 31.16
CA ASN A 555 21.24 -0.31 30.47
C ASN A 555 21.00 -0.36 28.94
N GLY A 556 21.19 0.77 28.26
CA GLY A 556 21.03 0.83 26.80
C GLY A 556 19.57 0.87 26.34
N ARG A 557 18.63 1.17 27.23
CA ARG A 557 17.20 1.21 26.92
C ARG A 557 16.55 2.48 27.45
N VAL A 558 15.56 2.97 26.73
CA VAL A 558 14.72 4.11 27.11
C VAL A 558 13.27 3.67 27.30
N GLN A 559 12.56 4.34 28.21
CA GLN A 559 11.13 4.17 28.43
C GLN A 559 10.33 5.36 27.90
N ASP A 560 9.32 5.06 27.07
CA ASP A 560 8.42 6.08 26.49
C ASP A 560 7.37 6.61 27.50
N TRP A 561 6.82 7.80 27.24
CA TRP A 561 5.78 8.42 28.07
C TRP A 561 4.49 7.59 28.16
N SER A 562 4.25 6.74 27.16
CA SER A 562 3.06 5.90 26.98
C SER A 562 3.10 4.54 27.69
N SER A 563 4.10 4.26 28.54
CA SER A 563 4.26 2.99 29.30
C SER A 563 4.67 1.76 28.48
N ARG A 564 5.14 1.95 27.24
CA ARG A 564 5.46 0.90 26.23
C ARG A 564 6.70 0.02 26.52
N GLY A 565 7.08 -0.14 27.77
CA GLY A 565 8.26 -0.90 28.17
C GLY A 565 9.60 -0.24 27.78
N TRP A 566 10.69 -0.97 28.03
CA TRP A 566 12.06 -0.54 27.74
C TRP A 566 12.48 -0.94 26.33
N ARG A 567 13.00 0.00 25.53
CA ARG A 567 13.43 -0.24 24.14
C ARG A 567 14.78 0.38 23.82
N ASN A 568 15.48 -0.17 22.83
CA ASN A 568 16.82 0.25 22.38
C ASN A 568 16.84 0.72 20.91
N ALA A 569 15.67 1.05 20.35
CA ALA A 569 15.51 1.56 19.00
C ALA A 569 14.20 2.36 18.90
N PRO A 570 14.03 3.21 17.87
CA PRO A 570 12.75 3.84 17.54
C PRO A 570 11.60 2.83 17.48
N HIS A 571 10.40 3.26 17.83
CA HIS A 571 9.21 2.40 17.67
C HIS A 571 8.90 2.18 16.19
N ASP A 572 8.75 0.92 15.78
CA ASP A 572 8.43 0.54 14.41
C ASP A 572 6.91 0.58 14.17
N TYR A 573 6.45 1.53 13.36
CA TYR A 573 5.06 1.65 12.92
C TYR A 573 4.77 0.91 11.60
N GLY A 574 5.73 0.15 11.07
CA GLY A 574 5.63 -0.51 9.78
C GLY A 574 5.79 0.45 8.60
N ASP A 575 5.55 -0.06 7.39
CA ASP A 575 5.58 0.75 6.18
C ASP A 575 4.43 1.78 6.17
N PRO A 576 4.67 3.03 5.69
CA PRO A 576 5.92 3.55 5.13
C PRO A 576 6.89 4.13 6.19
N PHE A 577 6.53 4.13 7.47
CA PHE A 577 7.27 4.81 8.53
C PHE A 577 8.62 4.17 8.87
N ARG A 578 8.85 2.93 8.45
CA ARG A 578 10.14 2.22 8.58
C ARG A 578 11.08 2.42 7.39
N LEU A 579 10.66 3.09 6.32
CA LEU A 579 11.49 3.27 5.13
C LEU A 579 12.72 4.14 5.46
N PRO A 580 13.93 3.80 4.98
CA PRO A 580 15.16 4.49 5.38
C PRO A 580 15.17 6.01 5.12
N ASN A 581 14.50 6.46 4.05
CA ASN A 581 14.41 7.87 3.67
C ASN A 581 13.17 8.59 4.24
N HIS A 582 12.32 7.88 5.00
CA HIS A 582 11.19 8.48 5.69
C HIS A 582 11.66 9.20 6.97
N PRO A 583 11.06 10.32 7.38
CA PRO A 583 11.31 10.91 8.69
C PRO A 583 11.21 9.89 9.82
N VAL A 584 12.17 9.90 10.74
CA VAL A 584 12.12 9.07 11.95
C VAL A 584 10.91 9.46 12.79
N VAL A 585 10.14 8.46 13.20
CA VAL A 585 8.97 8.61 14.06
C VAL A 585 9.07 7.62 15.21
N GLY A 586 8.28 7.81 16.26
CA GLY A 586 8.32 6.91 17.42
C GLY A 586 9.56 7.09 18.29
N VAL A 587 10.19 8.25 18.24
CA VAL A 587 11.27 8.66 19.14
C VAL A 587 10.73 9.60 20.22
N THR A 588 11.30 9.48 21.41
CA THR A 588 11.09 10.38 22.54
C THR A 588 11.93 11.64 22.37
N TRP A 589 11.58 12.66 23.15
CA TRP A 589 12.44 13.84 23.29
C TRP A 589 13.86 13.47 23.75
N TYR A 590 14.00 12.50 24.66
CA TYR A 590 15.31 12.03 25.13
C TYR A 590 16.16 11.39 24.03
N GLU A 591 15.55 10.55 23.20
CA GLU A 591 16.19 9.96 22.02
C GLU A 591 16.67 11.04 21.04
N ALA A 592 15.87 12.07 20.83
CA ALA A 592 16.21 13.17 19.95
C ALA A 592 17.41 13.98 20.48
N LEU A 593 17.50 14.24 21.80
CA LEU A 593 18.68 14.87 22.42
C LEU A 593 19.93 13.96 22.34
N ALA A 594 19.75 12.67 22.60
CA ALA A 594 20.85 11.71 22.54
C ALA A 594 21.45 11.67 21.13
N PHE A 595 20.60 11.69 20.10
CA PHE A 595 21.00 11.81 18.70
C PHE A 595 21.80 13.10 18.44
N THR A 596 21.36 14.27 18.92
CA THR A 596 22.08 15.53 18.67
C THR A 596 23.45 15.57 19.36
N ARG A 597 23.57 14.96 20.54
CA ARG A 597 24.85 14.82 21.26
C ARG A 597 25.81 13.89 20.56
N TRP A 598 25.34 12.72 20.14
CA TRP A 598 26.10 11.79 19.32
C TRP A 598 26.60 12.45 18.05
N LEU A 599 25.73 13.19 17.36
CA LEU A 599 26.10 13.87 16.13
C LEU A 599 27.12 14.99 16.36
N THR A 600 27.00 15.71 17.48
CA THR A 600 28.00 16.69 17.91
C THR A 600 29.35 16.04 18.14
N GLU A 601 29.41 14.93 18.89
CA GLU A 601 30.65 14.17 19.14
C GLU A 601 31.27 13.69 17.83
N ARG A 602 30.46 13.07 16.95
CA ARG A 602 30.88 12.54 15.65
C ARG A 602 31.53 13.63 14.78
N TRP A 603 30.84 14.76 14.58
CA TRP A 603 31.33 15.82 13.71
C TRP A 603 32.45 16.66 14.34
N GLN A 604 32.55 16.73 15.66
CA GLN A 604 33.73 17.31 16.32
C GLN A 604 34.96 16.42 16.15
N ALA A 605 34.81 15.10 16.26
CA ALA A 605 35.91 14.14 16.13
C ALA A 605 36.59 14.19 14.75
N VAL A 606 35.81 14.37 13.67
CA VAL A 606 36.34 14.54 12.31
C VAL A 606 36.68 16.00 11.96
N GLY A 607 36.46 16.92 12.91
CA GLY A 607 36.77 18.33 12.73
C GLY A 607 35.93 19.00 11.65
N TRP A 608 34.62 18.75 11.62
CA TRP A 608 33.67 19.46 10.74
C TRP A 608 32.93 20.58 11.48
N LEU A 609 32.67 20.42 12.78
CA LEU A 609 32.08 21.49 13.58
C LEU A 609 33.13 22.54 13.96
N PRO A 610 32.87 23.86 13.77
CA PRO A 610 33.74 24.90 14.29
C PRO A 610 33.82 24.88 15.83
N PRO A 611 34.90 25.41 16.45
CA PRO A 611 34.99 25.49 17.90
C PRO A 611 33.80 26.22 18.53
N GLY A 612 33.21 25.64 19.58
CA GLY A 612 32.05 26.20 20.28
C GLY A 612 30.69 25.89 19.64
N TRP A 613 30.66 25.19 18.51
CA TRP A 613 29.43 24.77 17.85
C TRP A 613 28.97 23.40 18.35
N GLN A 614 27.65 23.23 18.40
CA GLN A 614 26.99 21.98 18.76
C GLN A 614 25.74 21.79 17.90
N VAL A 615 25.33 20.53 17.75
CA VAL A 615 24.03 20.17 17.17
C VAL A 615 23.00 20.11 18.30
N ALA A 616 21.84 20.72 18.08
CA ALA A 616 20.74 20.75 19.03
C ALA A 616 19.40 20.66 18.31
N LEU A 617 18.33 20.39 19.07
CA LEU A 617 16.97 20.55 18.59
C LEU A 617 16.68 22.06 18.45
N PRO A 618 16.02 22.51 17.37
CA PRO A 618 15.68 23.91 17.22
C PRO A 618 14.69 24.32 18.31
N SER A 619 14.86 25.52 18.85
CA SER A 619 13.82 26.15 19.67
C SER A 619 12.59 26.45 18.80
N GLU A 620 11.45 26.74 19.43
CA GLU A 620 10.25 27.21 18.71
C GLU A 620 10.56 28.42 17.81
N ILE A 621 11.26 29.42 18.37
CA ILE A 621 11.69 30.62 17.65
C ILE A 621 12.58 30.28 16.44
N GLU A 622 13.57 29.40 16.60
CA GLU A 622 14.44 28.95 15.51
C GLU A 622 13.64 28.16 14.46
N TRP A 623 12.69 27.33 14.87
CA TRP A 623 11.90 26.58 13.90
C TRP A 623 10.99 27.50 13.09
N GLU A 624 10.23 28.38 13.76
CA GLU A 624 9.38 29.37 13.10
C GLU A 624 10.17 30.27 12.15
N LYS A 625 11.35 30.74 12.58
CA LYS A 625 12.22 31.57 11.75
C LYS A 625 12.64 30.85 10.47
N ALA A 626 13.04 29.59 10.58
CA ALA A 626 13.47 28.79 9.43
C ALA A 626 12.31 28.54 8.46
N ALA A 627 11.12 28.19 8.97
CA ALA A 627 9.94 27.92 8.15
C ALA A 627 9.37 29.19 7.49
N ARG A 628 9.23 30.29 8.23
CA ARG A 628 8.60 31.54 7.77
C ARG A 628 9.56 32.51 7.06
N GLY A 629 10.84 32.44 7.39
CA GLY A 629 11.83 33.41 6.94
C GLY A 629 11.77 34.72 7.71
N GLY A 630 12.77 35.58 7.50
CA GLY A 630 12.82 36.92 8.10
C GLY A 630 12.12 37.99 7.29
N MET A 631 12.17 39.23 7.79
CA MET A 631 11.86 40.41 6.98
C MET A 631 12.80 40.55 5.78
N HIS A 632 14.03 40.02 5.92
CA HIS A 632 14.99 39.84 4.85
C HIS A 632 15.40 38.37 4.80
N VAL A 633 15.68 37.89 3.60
CA VAL A 633 16.15 36.53 3.32
C VAL A 633 17.34 36.58 2.37
N PRO A 634 18.22 35.56 2.35
CA PRO A 634 19.21 35.41 1.30
C PRO A 634 18.56 35.46 -0.09
N GLN A 635 19.23 36.06 -1.07
CA GLN A 635 18.75 36.11 -2.45
C GLN A 635 18.64 34.72 -3.07
N GLU A 636 19.63 33.85 -2.77
CA GLU A 636 19.64 32.44 -3.14
C GLU A 636 19.76 31.58 -1.87
N PRO A 637 19.13 30.39 -1.82
CA PRO A 637 19.29 29.46 -0.70
C PRO A 637 20.75 29.04 -0.52
N VAL A 638 21.28 29.20 0.70
CA VAL A 638 22.63 28.71 1.05
C VAL A 638 22.49 27.37 1.76
N MET A 639 22.99 26.32 1.10
CA MET A 639 22.89 24.93 1.58
C MET A 639 24.26 24.25 1.52
N VAL A 640 24.65 23.60 2.62
CA VAL A 640 25.97 22.98 2.76
C VAL A 640 25.88 21.64 3.48
N THR A 641 26.92 20.82 3.33
CA THR A 641 27.16 19.65 4.19
C THR A 641 27.93 20.05 5.45
N ALA A 642 27.93 19.21 6.48
CA ALA A 642 28.70 19.45 7.70
C ALA A 642 30.19 19.68 7.43
N ALA A 643 30.78 18.92 6.49
CA ALA A 643 32.18 19.05 6.09
C ALA A 643 32.53 20.45 5.54
N GLN A 644 31.56 21.17 4.98
CA GLN A 644 31.76 22.49 4.38
C GLN A 644 31.62 23.65 5.38
N LEU A 645 31.05 23.42 6.57
CA LEU A 645 30.83 24.47 7.58
C LEU A 645 32.13 25.22 7.96
N ARG A 646 33.29 24.57 7.97
CA ARG A 646 34.55 25.25 8.30
C ARG A 646 35.11 26.15 7.21
N HIS A 647 34.66 25.97 5.97
CA HIS A 647 35.26 26.59 4.79
C HIS A 647 34.44 27.72 4.19
N GLU A 648 33.15 27.84 4.53
CA GLU A 648 32.32 28.92 4.02
C GLU A 648 32.46 30.21 4.82
N ALA A 649 32.72 31.32 4.11
CA ALA A 649 32.77 32.65 4.70
C ALA A 649 31.35 33.14 5.01
N TRP A 650 31.05 33.23 6.31
CA TRP A 650 29.75 33.42 6.95
C TRP A 650 28.93 34.70 6.65
N HIS A 651 29.22 35.46 5.59
CA HIS A 651 28.70 36.84 5.48
C HIS A 651 28.39 37.35 4.06
N THR A 652 28.52 36.56 3.00
CA THR A 652 28.50 37.10 1.62
C THR A 652 27.22 36.89 0.83
N SER A 653 26.15 36.35 1.43
CA SER A 653 24.86 36.27 0.73
C SER A 653 24.27 37.67 0.62
N VAL A 654 24.10 38.17 -0.60
CA VAL A 654 23.27 39.34 -0.85
C VAL A 654 21.88 39.03 -0.29
N VAL A 655 21.38 39.90 0.58
CA VAL A 655 20.06 39.76 1.19
C VAL A 655 19.05 40.59 0.40
N GLN A 656 17.84 40.06 0.29
CA GLN A 656 16.70 40.75 -0.30
C GLN A 656 15.55 40.84 0.69
N GLN A 657 14.64 41.80 0.45
CA GLN A 657 13.41 41.87 1.22
C GLN A 657 12.58 40.61 0.97
N ASN A 658 12.08 39.98 2.03
CA ASN A 658 11.17 38.85 1.91
C ASN A 658 9.83 39.36 1.34
N SER A 659 9.40 38.79 0.22
CA SER A 659 8.11 39.11 -0.42
C SER A 659 6.91 38.64 0.40
N TYR A 660 7.09 37.67 1.30
CA TYR A 660 6.02 37.09 2.14
C TYR A 660 6.47 36.92 3.61
N PRO A 661 6.78 38.02 4.33
CA PRO A 661 7.32 37.96 5.69
C PRO A 661 6.30 37.50 6.74
N LYS A 662 5.01 37.50 6.38
CA LYS A 662 3.88 37.05 7.18
C LYS A 662 3.22 35.79 6.59
N ARG A 663 3.96 34.99 5.81
CA ARG A 663 3.37 33.79 5.22
C ARG A 663 2.80 32.89 6.32
N PRO A 664 1.54 32.43 6.19
CA PRO A 664 1.03 31.38 7.05
C PRO A 664 1.94 30.15 6.89
N TYR A 665 2.08 29.36 7.95
CA TYR A 665 2.96 28.19 7.97
C TYR A 665 2.80 27.34 6.69
N PRO A 666 3.88 26.75 6.16
CA PRO A 666 3.82 25.95 4.94
C PRO A 666 3.05 24.61 5.07
N TRP A 667 2.42 24.36 6.22
CA TRP A 667 1.55 23.20 6.47
C TRP A 667 0.06 23.57 6.54
N GLY A 668 -0.33 24.71 5.94
CA GLY A 668 -1.73 25.04 5.63
C GLY A 668 -2.25 24.21 4.47
#